data_AF-A0A928TVV6-F1
#
_entry.id   AF-A0A928TVV6-F1
#
_cell.length_a   1.000
_cell.length_b   1.000
_cell.length_c   1.000
_cell.angle_alpha   90.00
_cell.angle_beta   90.00
_cell.angle_gamma   90.00
#
_symmetry.space_group_name_H-M   'P 1'
#
loop_
_entity.id
_entity.type
_entity.pdbx_description
1 polymer ?
#
loop_
_entity_poly.entity_id
_entity_poly.type
_entity_poly.pdbx_seq_one_letter_code
_entity_poly.pdbx_strand_id
1 'polypeptide(L)'
;MMLKKISFLFFVLLCAGLPFWLIATTLAAPQATTRYVATTGADSGNCSSPASPCATIQYAHDQAVAGDTIQIAAGTYVGNVVLNRSLTLEGANAETTIVDGNGVGSAVQLYDAASALTIRRLTIRNGGAYGISSGGQTLIEEAIIRDNRPSEGHGSGVRVWGPTTIRHTSIFSNTGLYGGGISVSGPLTITHSVIYNNVVEQAGGGIHLNGGAAVLIENSTISGNQSAASGGGIHLGASGATLDLRHVTITANQAGGSNTAGGIGSANGTTIRLQQSIIANNTGDHQCSQFNGTWQSLGYNLASDGTCQLTGTGDLPNSNPLLGPLADNGGDTLTHAIGPTSPALDAGDNATCLATDQRGRVRPYDGDGDSTATCDIGAYEYGSTDTPPPPQDTRYVATTGSDSGNNCLNQATPCRTIQYAINQAFGGETVQIAAGTYVENLSVAKNVTLQGADAATTIVDGSQAGRVIQMDFLPAYDLTIRNLSLRNGTGGILASSGRLWLESSRVYANDAGGAFYDEGGGLYLWGAAVISNTAVYNNQGQYGGGIYAVGALTVTNSAIYANTASESGGGLQSSLIGGGAVTIQNSTISGNQANTAGGLDVTAAGTAVTLRHVTIASNQTAVGSNVPGGVRLALGVSASLVNTIITANGGSSQCYSNAAFTSLGGNLSSDSSCGLTHSSDQPDTDALLGPLQNNGGNTFTHALLSGSPAVDAANGAHCLGTDQRGTARPFGPACDIGAYEADGSEPPPGAQYRVYLPMLIR
;
A
#
# COMPACT_ATOMS: atom_id res chain seq x y z
N MET A 1 -39.15 -67.07 35.73
CA MET A 1 -40.01 -67.25 36.93
C MET A 1 -39.83 -66.03 37.81
N MET A 2 -40.93 -65.28 38.04
CA MET A 2 -41.17 -64.13 38.95
C MET A 2 -40.20 -62.91 38.91
N LEU A 3 -40.59 -61.74 38.39
CA LEU A 3 -41.50 -60.67 38.90
C LEU A 3 -40.88 -59.70 39.93
N LYS A 4 -40.72 -58.44 39.46
CA LYS A 4 -41.21 -57.18 40.06
C LYS A 4 -40.55 -56.57 41.32
N LYS A 5 -40.02 -55.35 41.10
CA LYS A 5 -40.45 -54.06 41.71
C LYS A 5 -40.06 -53.75 43.17
N ILE A 6 -39.38 -52.61 43.39
CA ILE A 6 -39.90 -51.37 44.02
C ILE A 6 -38.75 -50.54 44.60
N SER A 7 -38.64 -49.31 44.09
CA SER A 7 -37.89 -48.20 44.67
C SER A 7 -38.61 -47.63 45.90
N PHE A 8 -37.87 -47.19 46.91
CA PHE A 8 -38.33 -46.18 47.85
C PHE A 8 -37.21 -45.18 48.17
N LEU A 9 -37.65 -43.98 48.52
CA LEU A 9 -37.09 -42.68 48.19
C LEU A 9 -36.64 -41.95 49.48
N PHE A 10 -35.75 -40.95 49.31
CA PHE A 10 -35.39 -39.84 50.21
C PHE A 10 -34.54 -40.13 51.48
N PHE A 11 -33.33 -39.53 51.53
CA PHE A 11 -33.15 -38.24 52.21
C PHE A 11 -31.81 -37.57 51.85
N VAL A 12 -31.87 -36.24 51.72
CA VAL A 12 -30.82 -35.28 51.41
C VAL A 12 -29.75 -35.25 52.52
N LEU A 13 -28.46 -35.23 52.16
CA LEU A 13 -27.46 -34.47 52.91
C LEU A 13 -26.36 -33.95 51.98
N LEU A 14 -26.21 -32.63 51.98
CA LEU A 14 -25.27 -31.84 51.20
C LEU A 14 -23.87 -31.88 51.84
N CYS A 15 -22.86 -31.95 50.98
CA CYS A 15 -21.52 -31.38 51.11
C CYS A 15 -20.55 -31.86 52.22
N ALA A 16 -19.54 -32.63 51.79
CA ALA A 16 -18.14 -32.21 51.90
C ALA A 16 -17.33 -32.91 50.79
N GLY A 17 -16.90 -32.13 49.80
CA GLY A 17 -16.19 -32.59 48.61
C GLY A 17 -14.69 -32.73 48.84
N LEU A 18 -14.11 -33.77 48.25
CA LEU A 18 -12.72 -33.82 47.82
C LEU A 18 -12.74 -34.20 46.33
N PRO A 19 -12.34 -33.30 45.40
CA PRO A 19 -12.31 -33.64 43.99
C PRO A 19 -11.05 -34.48 43.73
N PHE A 20 -11.26 -35.70 43.22
CA PHE A 20 -10.22 -36.46 42.54
C PHE A 20 -9.82 -35.68 41.28
N TRP A 21 -8.65 -35.05 41.29
CA TRP A 21 -8.06 -34.42 40.13
C TRP A 21 -7.60 -35.51 39.15
N LEU A 22 -8.35 -35.71 38.08
CA LEU A 22 -7.83 -36.32 36.87
C LEU A 22 -6.92 -35.27 36.23
N ILE A 23 -5.59 -35.39 36.42
CA ILE A 23 -4.62 -34.56 35.70
C ILE A 23 -4.65 -35.04 34.24
N ALA A 24 -5.52 -34.44 33.44
CA ALA A 24 -5.30 -34.40 32.00
C ALA A 24 -4.07 -33.51 31.79
N THR A 25 -2.90 -34.13 31.63
CA THR A 25 -1.74 -33.44 31.07
C THR A 25 -2.13 -33.02 29.66
N THR A 26 -2.57 -31.78 29.50
CA THR A 26 -2.63 -31.13 28.21
C THR A 26 -1.19 -31.06 27.71
N LEU A 27 -0.79 -32.02 26.88
CA LEU A 27 0.39 -31.86 26.05
C LEU A 27 0.18 -30.57 25.27
N ALA A 28 1.04 -29.57 25.52
CA ALA A 28 1.07 -28.37 24.70
C ALA A 28 1.19 -28.82 23.24
N ALA A 29 0.36 -28.25 22.35
CA ALA A 29 0.51 -28.50 20.92
C ALA A 29 1.98 -28.20 20.54
N PRO A 30 2.63 -29.05 19.75
CA PRO A 30 4.01 -28.81 19.33
C PRO A 30 4.08 -27.42 18.69
N GLN A 31 5.06 -26.61 19.13
CA GLN A 31 5.29 -25.29 18.59
C GLN A 31 5.56 -25.42 17.09
N ALA A 32 4.84 -24.67 16.25
CA ALA A 32 5.11 -24.61 14.82
C ALA A 32 6.56 -24.23 14.58
N THR A 33 7.26 -25.02 13.76
CA THR A 33 8.67 -24.84 13.43
C THR A 33 8.86 -24.64 11.93
N THR A 34 10.04 -24.19 11.53
CA THR A 34 10.37 -23.95 10.13
C THR A 34 11.21 -25.08 9.56
N ARG A 35 10.96 -25.44 8.29
CA ARG A 35 11.81 -26.29 7.46
C ARG A 35 12.28 -25.47 6.27
N TYR A 36 13.58 -25.51 5.96
CA TYR A 36 14.16 -24.75 4.85
C TYR A 36 14.41 -25.65 3.65
N VAL A 37 14.07 -25.18 2.46
CA VAL A 37 14.25 -25.87 1.18
C VAL A 37 15.03 -24.96 0.22
N ALA A 38 16.04 -25.50 -0.44
CA ALA A 38 16.79 -24.82 -1.48
C ALA A 38 17.26 -25.82 -2.55
N THR A 39 17.36 -25.39 -3.81
CA THR A 39 17.83 -26.26 -4.92
C THR A 39 19.29 -26.73 -4.75
N THR A 40 20.07 -26.06 -3.91
CA THR A 40 21.44 -26.42 -3.53
C THR A 40 21.51 -27.27 -2.25
N GLY A 41 20.36 -27.58 -1.64
CA GLY A 41 20.24 -28.33 -0.40
C GLY A 41 20.53 -29.82 -0.55
N ALA A 42 20.35 -30.55 0.55
CA ALA A 42 20.47 -32.00 0.59
C ALA A 42 19.34 -32.60 1.43
N ASP A 43 18.68 -33.65 0.91
CA ASP A 43 17.60 -34.37 1.60
C ASP A 43 18.16 -35.27 2.72
N SER A 44 18.66 -34.61 3.76
CA SER A 44 19.24 -35.24 4.94
C SER A 44 18.96 -34.42 6.20
N GLY A 45 18.72 -35.09 7.33
CA GLY A 45 18.41 -34.42 8.59
C GLY A 45 16.99 -33.83 8.61
N ASN A 46 16.77 -32.84 9.47
CA ASN A 46 15.45 -32.24 9.71
C ASN A 46 15.24 -30.87 9.04
N CYS A 47 16.24 -30.35 8.30
CA CYS A 47 16.19 -29.08 7.58
C CYS A 47 15.71 -27.87 8.40
N SER A 48 16.02 -27.83 9.69
CA SER A 48 15.61 -26.75 10.61
C SER A 48 16.49 -25.50 10.56
N SER A 49 17.50 -25.46 9.70
CA SER A 49 18.43 -24.34 9.54
C SER A 49 18.58 -23.90 8.08
N PRO A 50 18.61 -22.59 7.78
CA PRO A 50 18.88 -22.10 6.43
C PRO A 50 20.25 -22.54 5.87
N ALA A 51 21.22 -22.81 6.74
CA ALA A 51 22.56 -23.26 6.34
C ALA A 51 22.61 -24.75 5.95
N SER A 52 21.54 -25.51 6.19
CA SER A 52 21.43 -26.92 5.83
C SER A 52 20.01 -27.23 5.38
N PRO A 53 19.57 -26.67 4.25
CA PRO A 53 18.22 -26.85 3.74
C PRO A 53 18.05 -28.22 3.07
N CYS A 54 16.81 -28.71 3.04
CA CYS A 54 16.39 -29.83 2.20
C CYS A 54 16.58 -29.49 0.73
N ALA A 55 16.85 -30.48 -0.12
CA ALA A 55 16.87 -30.32 -1.57
C ALA A 55 15.43 -30.28 -2.15
N THR A 56 14.50 -31.03 -1.55
CA THR A 56 13.13 -31.16 -2.05
C THR A 56 12.09 -30.72 -1.02
N ILE A 57 10.97 -30.21 -1.54
CA ILE A 57 9.81 -29.81 -0.71
C ILE A 57 9.17 -31.04 -0.07
N GLN A 58 9.10 -32.16 -0.79
CA GLN A 58 8.52 -33.39 -0.27
C GLN A 58 9.33 -33.94 0.92
N TYR A 59 10.66 -33.97 0.82
CA TYR A 59 11.47 -34.41 1.96
C TYR A 59 11.30 -33.48 3.17
N ALA A 60 11.24 -32.16 2.97
CA ALA A 60 10.95 -31.21 4.04
C ALA A 60 9.57 -31.46 4.68
N HIS A 61 8.55 -31.78 3.88
CA HIS A 61 7.26 -32.22 4.37
C HIS A 61 7.39 -33.48 5.22
N ASP A 62 8.14 -34.48 4.78
CA ASP A 62 8.32 -35.73 5.52
C ASP A 62 8.96 -35.51 6.91
N GLN A 63 9.77 -34.45 7.06
CA GLN A 63 10.35 -34.02 8.35
C GLN A 63 9.47 -33.05 9.15
N ALA A 64 8.40 -32.53 8.57
CA ALA A 64 7.53 -31.52 9.17
C ALA A 64 6.46 -32.15 10.06
N VAL A 65 6.11 -31.46 11.15
CA VAL A 65 4.92 -31.76 11.96
C VAL A 65 3.77 -30.82 11.58
N ALA A 66 2.55 -31.16 12.00
CA ALA A 66 1.39 -30.31 11.71
C ALA A 66 1.57 -28.89 12.28
N GLY A 67 1.32 -27.88 11.46
CA GLY A 67 1.50 -26.46 11.76
C GLY A 67 2.85 -25.89 11.31
N ASP A 68 3.80 -26.72 10.87
CA ASP A 68 5.10 -26.23 10.39
C ASP A 68 4.99 -25.38 9.12
N THR A 69 5.96 -24.49 8.94
CA THR A 69 6.18 -23.75 7.69
C THR A 69 7.36 -24.33 6.92
N ILE A 70 7.16 -24.65 5.66
CA ILE A 70 8.22 -24.97 4.71
C ILE A 70 8.58 -23.68 3.97
N GLN A 71 9.73 -23.10 4.31
CA GLN A 71 10.31 -21.93 3.66
C GLN A 71 11.13 -22.37 2.46
N ILE A 72 10.73 -21.94 1.27
CA ILE A 72 11.25 -22.41 -0.01
C ILE A 72 12.01 -21.27 -0.67
N ALA A 73 13.32 -21.43 -0.81
CA ALA A 73 14.17 -20.46 -1.51
C ALA A 73 13.83 -20.38 -3.00
N ALA A 74 14.22 -19.29 -3.66
CA ALA A 74 14.09 -19.15 -5.10
C ALA A 74 14.74 -20.33 -5.85
N GLY A 75 14.06 -20.81 -6.89
CA GLY A 75 14.45 -21.98 -7.66
C GLY A 75 13.26 -22.74 -8.21
N THR A 76 13.55 -23.72 -9.08
CA THR A 76 12.55 -24.63 -9.64
C THR A 76 12.67 -25.98 -8.96
N TYR A 77 11.58 -26.41 -8.31
CA TYR A 77 11.46 -27.68 -7.60
C TYR A 77 10.58 -28.60 -8.42
N VAL A 78 11.22 -29.57 -9.08
CA VAL A 78 10.55 -30.51 -9.98
C VAL A 78 10.04 -31.71 -9.19
N GLY A 79 8.75 -32.01 -9.34
CA GLY A 79 8.08 -33.13 -8.69
C GLY A 79 6.77 -32.73 -8.02
N ASN A 80 6.01 -33.74 -7.59
CA ASN A 80 4.76 -33.54 -6.88
C ASN A 80 5.00 -33.33 -5.38
N VAL A 81 4.23 -32.43 -4.78
CA VAL A 81 4.19 -32.20 -3.34
C VAL A 81 2.90 -32.78 -2.77
N VAL A 82 3.02 -33.90 -2.08
CA VAL A 82 1.90 -34.64 -1.49
C VAL A 82 1.91 -34.45 0.02
N LEU A 83 0.85 -33.81 0.51
CA LEU A 83 0.66 -33.40 1.89
C LEU A 83 -0.47 -34.19 2.54
N ASN A 84 -0.27 -34.52 3.82
CA ASN A 84 -1.26 -35.25 4.64
C ASN A 84 -1.43 -34.64 6.05
N ARG A 85 -0.96 -33.40 6.25
CA ARG A 85 -1.05 -32.68 7.53
C ARG A 85 -1.10 -31.18 7.28
N SER A 86 -1.55 -30.43 8.30
CA SER A 86 -1.65 -28.97 8.21
C SER A 86 -0.27 -28.33 8.06
N LEU A 87 -0.06 -27.50 7.03
CA LEU A 87 1.24 -26.89 6.73
C LEU A 87 1.12 -25.56 5.96
N THR A 88 2.17 -24.75 6.05
CA THR A 88 2.37 -23.59 5.17
C THR A 88 3.52 -23.86 4.19
N LEU A 89 3.28 -23.70 2.89
CA LEU A 89 4.30 -23.60 1.85
C LEU A 89 4.53 -22.13 1.55
N GLU A 90 5.71 -21.62 1.90
CA GLU A 90 6.06 -20.21 1.77
C GLU A 90 7.26 -20.06 0.83
N GLY A 91 7.02 -19.53 -0.36
CA GLY A 91 8.09 -19.23 -1.31
C GLY A 91 8.78 -17.90 -1.02
N ALA A 92 10.00 -17.73 -1.55
CA ALA A 92 10.72 -16.48 -1.44
C ALA A 92 10.04 -15.35 -2.26
N ASN A 93 9.50 -15.71 -3.44
CA ASN A 93 8.80 -14.80 -4.36
C ASN A 93 8.06 -15.65 -5.42
N ALA A 94 6.84 -15.24 -5.79
CA ALA A 94 6.00 -15.98 -6.74
C ALA A 94 6.63 -16.17 -8.12
N GLU A 95 7.41 -15.19 -8.60
CA GLU A 95 8.07 -15.22 -9.91
C GLU A 95 9.29 -16.13 -9.95
N THR A 96 9.94 -16.37 -8.80
CA THR A 96 11.24 -17.08 -8.76
C THR A 96 11.21 -18.39 -7.98
N THR A 97 10.17 -18.65 -7.19
CA THR A 97 10.00 -19.91 -6.46
C THR A 97 8.94 -20.75 -7.16
N ILE A 98 9.35 -21.82 -7.83
CA ILE A 98 8.49 -22.56 -8.77
C ILE A 98 8.37 -24.01 -8.32
N VAL A 99 7.14 -24.47 -8.08
CA VAL A 99 6.79 -25.90 -7.96
C VAL A 99 6.34 -26.38 -9.34
N ASP A 100 7.11 -27.28 -9.93
CA ASP A 100 6.90 -27.82 -11.27
C ASP A 100 6.44 -29.28 -11.18
N GLY A 101 5.16 -29.54 -11.44
CA GLY A 101 4.56 -30.87 -11.35
C GLY A 101 5.03 -31.87 -12.41
N ASN A 102 5.90 -31.44 -13.34
CA ASN A 102 6.53 -32.27 -14.37
C ASN A 102 5.54 -33.04 -15.29
N GLY A 103 4.30 -32.56 -15.40
CA GLY A 103 3.25 -33.14 -16.23
C GLY A 103 2.64 -34.43 -15.70
N VAL A 104 2.90 -34.82 -14.44
CA VAL A 104 2.34 -36.04 -13.83
C VAL A 104 1.59 -35.68 -12.56
N GLY A 105 0.38 -36.22 -12.35
CA GLY A 105 -0.37 -36.03 -11.10
C GLY A 105 -0.65 -34.56 -10.73
N SER A 106 -1.01 -34.29 -9.48
CA SER A 106 -1.19 -32.92 -9.00
C SER A 106 0.12 -32.31 -8.55
N ALA A 107 0.47 -31.10 -9.02
CA ALA A 107 1.73 -30.47 -8.61
C ALA A 107 1.79 -30.25 -7.09
N VAL A 108 0.70 -29.78 -6.48
CA VAL A 108 0.50 -29.77 -5.03
C VAL A 108 -0.82 -30.46 -4.67
N GLN A 109 -0.77 -31.36 -3.69
CA GLN A 109 -1.94 -32.12 -3.27
C GLN A 109 -2.05 -32.27 -1.76
N LEU A 110 -3.19 -31.87 -1.19
CA LEU A 110 -3.57 -32.19 0.19
C LEU A 110 -4.71 -33.21 0.19
N TYR A 111 -4.44 -34.41 0.72
CA TYR A 111 -5.42 -35.49 0.78
C TYR A 111 -6.29 -35.49 2.04
N ASP A 112 -5.80 -34.91 3.13
CA ASP A 112 -6.50 -34.93 4.41
C ASP A 112 -7.47 -33.75 4.52
N ALA A 113 -8.77 -34.06 4.56
CA ALA A 113 -9.84 -33.07 4.70
C ALA A 113 -9.86 -32.38 6.07
N ALA A 114 -9.21 -32.98 7.10
CA ALA A 114 -9.08 -32.36 8.41
C ALA A 114 -7.88 -31.40 8.52
N SER A 115 -7.03 -31.36 7.50
CA SER A 115 -5.81 -30.54 7.49
C SER A 115 -6.02 -29.18 6.82
N ALA A 116 -5.20 -28.21 7.19
CA ALA A 116 -5.17 -26.88 6.59
C ALA A 116 -3.89 -26.66 5.76
N LEU A 117 -4.02 -26.11 4.55
CA LEU A 117 -2.89 -25.78 3.69
C LEU A 117 -2.86 -24.28 3.39
N THR A 118 -1.71 -23.66 3.62
CA THR A 118 -1.43 -22.31 3.12
C THR A 118 -0.37 -22.39 2.03
N ILE A 119 -0.62 -21.79 0.87
CA ILE A 119 0.33 -21.64 -0.24
C ILE A 119 0.54 -20.15 -0.46
N ARG A 120 1.78 -19.68 -0.31
CA ARG A 120 2.15 -18.26 -0.43
C ARG A 120 3.40 -18.03 -1.26
N ARG A 121 3.39 -16.99 -2.10
CA ARG A 121 4.57 -16.45 -2.81
C ARG A 121 5.35 -17.49 -3.63
N LEU A 122 4.63 -18.34 -4.36
CA LEU A 122 5.23 -19.33 -5.26
C LEU A 122 4.39 -19.55 -6.51
N THR A 123 5.04 -19.98 -7.59
CA THR A 123 4.40 -20.44 -8.82
C THR A 123 4.12 -21.94 -8.72
N ILE A 124 2.93 -22.36 -9.16
CA ILE A 124 2.57 -23.77 -9.37
C ILE A 124 2.26 -23.99 -10.84
N ARG A 125 3.01 -24.88 -11.48
CA ARG A 125 2.85 -25.16 -12.91
C ARG A 125 3.03 -26.62 -13.28
N ASN A 126 2.66 -26.94 -14.52
CA ASN A 126 2.85 -28.25 -15.14
C ASN A 126 2.27 -29.42 -14.31
N GLY A 127 1.14 -29.23 -13.61
CA GLY A 127 0.38 -30.34 -13.04
C GLY A 127 -0.25 -31.20 -14.14
N GLY A 128 -0.04 -32.52 -14.09
CA GLY A 128 -0.60 -33.50 -15.03
C GLY A 128 -2.03 -33.97 -14.73
N ALA A 129 -2.54 -33.67 -13.53
CA ALA A 129 -3.93 -33.85 -13.15
C ALA A 129 -4.54 -32.53 -12.67
N TYR A 130 -3.89 -31.82 -11.76
CA TYR A 130 -4.28 -30.47 -11.32
C TYR A 130 -3.02 -29.67 -10.97
N GLY A 131 -3.05 -28.34 -11.02
CA GLY A 131 -2.01 -27.56 -10.36
C GLY A 131 -2.05 -27.78 -8.85
N ILE A 132 -3.21 -27.47 -8.26
CA ILE A 132 -3.48 -27.67 -6.84
C ILE A 132 -4.74 -28.52 -6.68
N SER A 133 -4.70 -29.52 -5.80
CA SER A 133 -5.88 -30.26 -5.36
C SER A 133 -5.90 -30.39 -3.85
N SER A 134 -6.89 -29.80 -3.18
CA SER A 134 -6.98 -29.82 -1.72
C SER A 134 -8.39 -30.14 -1.22
N GLY A 135 -8.47 -31.15 -0.35
CA GLY A 135 -9.71 -31.54 0.33
C GLY A 135 -9.93 -30.85 1.69
N GLY A 136 -8.89 -30.20 2.22
CA GLY A 136 -8.92 -29.50 3.50
C GLY A 136 -9.08 -27.98 3.36
N GLN A 137 -9.07 -27.26 4.48
CA GLN A 137 -9.14 -25.79 4.47
C GLN A 137 -7.89 -25.23 3.78
N THR A 138 -8.06 -24.44 2.73
CA THR A 138 -6.93 -23.99 1.91
C THR A 138 -6.92 -22.47 1.75
N LEU A 139 -5.75 -21.86 1.95
CA LEU A 139 -5.48 -20.48 1.61
C LEU A 139 -4.42 -20.45 0.50
N ILE A 140 -4.77 -19.85 -0.64
CA ILE A 140 -3.85 -19.59 -1.75
C ILE A 140 -3.70 -18.08 -1.86
N GLU A 141 -2.47 -17.60 -1.79
CA GLU A 141 -2.22 -16.17 -1.67
C GLU A 141 -0.90 -15.75 -2.31
N GLU A 142 -0.88 -14.61 -3.02
CA GLU A 142 0.30 -14.14 -3.77
C GLU A 142 0.93 -15.25 -4.61
N ALA A 143 0.09 -16.10 -5.21
CA ALA A 143 0.52 -17.25 -5.96
C ALA A 143 0.31 -17.00 -7.46
N ILE A 144 1.10 -17.74 -8.24
CA ILE A 144 0.91 -17.81 -9.70
C ILE A 144 0.57 -19.26 -10.02
N ILE A 145 -0.65 -19.53 -10.48
CA ILE A 145 -1.08 -20.86 -10.91
C ILE A 145 -1.21 -20.83 -12.43
N ARG A 146 -0.26 -21.46 -13.12
CA ARG A 146 -0.20 -21.37 -14.58
C ARG A 146 0.28 -22.64 -15.27
N ASP A 147 -0.06 -22.76 -16.55
CA ASP A 147 0.43 -23.84 -17.41
C ASP A 147 0.18 -25.25 -16.85
N ASN A 148 -0.87 -25.43 -16.05
CA ASN A 148 -1.30 -26.75 -15.61
C ASN A 148 -2.15 -27.37 -16.71
N ARG A 149 -1.65 -28.46 -17.31
CA ARG A 149 -2.18 -29.09 -18.52
C ARG A 149 -2.40 -30.58 -18.31
N PRO A 150 -3.59 -30.96 -17.83
CA PRO A 150 -3.88 -32.35 -17.53
C PRO A 150 -3.98 -33.23 -18.80
N SER A 151 -3.53 -34.48 -18.72
CA SER A 151 -3.50 -35.41 -19.86
C SER A 151 -4.71 -36.33 -19.98
N GLU A 152 -5.60 -36.43 -18.98
CA GLU A 152 -6.66 -37.47 -18.94
C GLU A 152 -8.01 -37.00 -18.34
N GLY A 153 -8.79 -36.20 -19.07
CA GLY A 153 -10.23 -35.97 -18.77
C GLY A 153 -10.58 -35.34 -17.41
N HIS A 154 -9.57 -34.99 -16.60
CA HIS A 154 -9.70 -34.35 -15.30
C HIS A 154 -8.63 -33.28 -15.19
N GLY A 155 -9.00 -32.07 -14.80
CA GLY A 155 -8.02 -31.09 -14.34
C GLY A 155 -8.42 -29.64 -14.53
N SER A 156 -7.82 -28.80 -13.69
CA SER A 156 -7.92 -27.35 -13.62
C SER A 156 -6.62 -26.83 -13.00
N GLY A 157 -6.36 -25.52 -13.07
CA GLY A 157 -5.31 -24.90 -12.26
C GLY A 157 -5.50 -25.25 -10.77
N VAL A 158 -6.72 -25.10 -10.26
CA VAL A 158 -7.08 -25.39 -8.86
C VAL A 158 -8.36 -26.22 -8.77
N ARG A 159 -8.34 -27.31 -8.00
CA ARG A 159 -9.53 -28.09 -7.63
C ARG A 159 -9.92 -27.82 -6.18
N VAL A 160 -11.14 -27.32 -5.99
CA VAL A 160 -11.70 -26.95 -4.69
C VAL A 160 -12.76 -27.96 -4.26
N TRP A 161 -12.50 -28.69 -3.19
CA TRP A 161 -13.44 -29.66 -2.61
C TRP A 161 -13.53 -29.55 -1.08
N GLY A 162 -12.49 -29.01 -0.42
CA GLY A 162 -12.60 -28.36 0.89
C GLY A 162 -12.85 -26.84 0.79
N PRO A 163 -13.08 -26.13 1.92
CA PRO A 163 -13.17 -24.67 1.94
C PRO A 163 -11.86 -24.02 1.46
N THR A 164 -11.94 -23.13 0.47
CA THR A 164 -10.76 -22.47 -0.09
C THR A 164 -10.93 -20.96 -0.16
N THR A 165 -9.90 -20.22 0.21
CA THR A 165 -9.77 -18.78 -0.02
C THR A 165 -8.61 -18.53 -0.98
N ILE A 166 -8.85 -17.74 -2.03
CA ILE A 166 -7.84 -17.30 -3.00
C ILE A 166 -7.77 -15.78 -2.96
N ARG A 167 -6.58 -15.23 -2.74
CA ARG A 167 -6.41 -13.76 -2.74
C ARG A 167 -5.09 -13.30 -3.32
N HIS A 168 -5.03 -12.09 -3.89
CA HIS A 168 -3.81 -11.53 -4.50
C HIS A 168 -3.13 -12.51 -5.48
N THR A 169 -3.92 -13.32 -6.20
CA THR A 169 -3.42 -14.48 -6.94
C THR A 169 -3.73 -14.35 -8.42
N SER A 170 -2.79 -14.78 -9.26
CA SER A 170 -2.96 -14.88 -10.71
C SER A 170 -3.13 -16.32 -11.15
N ILE A 171 -4.24 -16.66 -11.80
CA ILE A 171 -4.54 -18.01 -12.31
C ILE A 171 -4.75 -17.95 -13.83
N PHE A 172 -3.80 -18.46 -14.60
CA PHE A 172 -3.83 -18.28 -16.05
C PHE A 172 -3.17 -19.35 -16.90
N SER A 173 -3.56 -19.45 -18.17
CA SER A 173 -3.00 -20.41 -19.13
C SER A 173 -3.08 -21.86 -18.65
N ASN A 174 -4.04 -22.17 -17.78
CA ASN A 174 -4.36 -23.53 -17.39
C ASN A 174 -5.38 -24.11 -18.36
N THR A 175 -5.30 -25.43 -18.56
CA THR A 175 -6.25 -26.17 -19.40
C THR A 175 -6.97 -27.23 -18.59
N GLY A 176 -8.12 -27.67 -19.10
CA GLY A 176 -8.92 -28.67 -18.41
C GLY A 176 -10.14 -29.11 -19.20
N LEU A 177 -10.87 -30.07 -18.63
CA LEU A 177 -12.18 -30.45 -19.17
C LEU A 177 -13.24 -29.44 -18.71
N TYR A 178 -13.25 -29.09 -17.42
CA TYR A 178 -14.14 -28.11 -16.80
C TYR A 178 -13.34 -27.20 -15.88
N GLY A 179 -13.65 -25.91 -15.84
CA GLY A 179 -13.06 -24.98 -14.88
C GLY A 179 -11.57 -24.78 -15.11
N GLY A 180 -11.16 -24.29 -16.29
CA GLY A 180 -9.75 -24.29 -16.72
C GLY A 180 -8.83 -23.66 -15.68
N GLY A 181 -9.23 -22.51 -15.14
CA GLY A 181 -8.61 -21.95 -13.95
C GLY A 181 -8.97 -22.72 -12.69
N ILE A 182 -10.27 -22.79 -12.36
CA ILE A 182 -10.76 -23.37 -11.10
C ILE A 182 -11.98 -24.28 -11.32
N SER A 183 -11.93 -25.48 -10.75
CA SER A 183 -13.08 -26.39 -10.64
C SER A 183 -13.52 -26.51 -9.19
N VAL A 184 -14.80 -26.28 -8.91
CA VAL A 184 -15.32 -26.05 -7.55
C VAL A 184 -16.42 -27.06 -7.21
N SER A 185 -16.27 -27.73 -6.07
CA SER A 185 -17.29 -28.57 -5.42
C SER A 185 -17.49 -28.22 -3.93
N GLY A 186 -16.55 -27.47 -3.33
CA GLY A 186 -16.66 -26.94 -1.96
C GLY A 186 -16.84 -25.42 -1.92
N PRO A 187 -16.87 -24.80 -0.74
CA PRO A 187 -16.91 -23.36 -0.59
C PRO A 187 -15.65 -22.67 -1.13
N LEU A 188 -15.81 -21.57 -1.86
CA LEU A 188 -14.71 -20.78 -2.41
C LEU A 188 -14.94 -19.28 -2.19
N THR A 189 -13.92 -18.58 -1.69
CA THR A 189 -13.87 -17.12 -1.65
C THR A 189 -12.69 -16.63 -2.49
N ILE A 190 -12.91 -15.63 -3.34
CA ILE A 190 -11.86 -15.02 -4.18
C ILE A 190 -11.86 -13.51 -3.96
N THR A 191 -10.71 -12.92 -3.64
CA THR A 191 -10.57 -11.46 -3.48
C THR A 191 -9.30 -10.93 -4.13
N HIS A 192 -9.30 -9.70 -4.67
CA HIS A 192 -8.09 -9.04 -5.19
C HIS A 192 -7.28 -9.90 -6.19
N SER A 193 -7.95 -10.74 -6.98
CA SER A 193 -7.31 -11.78 -7.80
C SER A 193 -7.69 -11.66 -9.27
N VAL A 194 -6.85 -12.23 -10.14
CA VAL A 194 -7.10 -12.28 -11.58
C VAL A 194 -7.11 -13.71 -12.10
N ILE A 195 -8.16 -14.08 -12.84
CA ILE A 195 -8.30 -15.39 -13.49
C ILE A 195 -8.42 -15.13 -14.98
N TYR A 196 -7.40 -15.50 -15.76
CA TYR A 196 -7.36 -15.10 -17.16
C TYR A 196 -6.76 -16.11 -18.12
N ASN A 197 -7.15 -16.05 -19.40
CA ASN A 197 -6.58 -16.89 -20.46
C ASN A 197 -6.53 -18.40 -20.14
N ASN A 198 -7.48 -18.91 -19.34
CA ASN A 198 -7.64 -20.33 -19.12
C ASN A 198 -8.57 -20.91 -20.19
N VAL A 199 -8.33 -22.15 -20.62
CA VAL A 199 -9.00 -22.75 -21.79
C VAL A 199 -9.53 -24.14 -21.46
N VAL A 200 -10.80 -24.43 -21.77
CA VAL A 200 -11.40 -25.76 -21.59
C VAL A 200 -12.18 -26.26 -22.79
N GLU A 201 -12.28 -27.58 -22.88
CA GLU A 201 -13.05 -28.28 -23.92
C GLU A 201 -14.55 -28.41 -23.60
N GLN A 202 -14.98 -28.21 -22.34
CA GLN A 202 -16.39 -28.19 -21.98
C GLN A 202 -16.79 -26.80 -21.48
N ALA A 203 -17.09 -26.64 -20.19
CA ALA A 203 -17.74 -25.45 -19.64
C ALA A 203 -16.96 -24.84 -18.47
N GLY A 204 -17.02 -23.52 -18.33
CA GLY A 204 -16.27 -22.80 -17.29
C GLY A 204 -14.81 -22.61 -17.68
N GLY A 205 -14.51 -21.73 -18.65
CA GLY A 205 -13.12 -21.47 -19.05
C GLY A 205 -12.29 -20.97 -17.87
N GLY A 206 -12.80 -19.97 -17.15
CA GLY A 206 -12.21 -19.50 -15.89
C GLY A 206 -12.59 -20.41 -14.73
N ILE A 207 -13.87 -20.46 -14.37
CA ILE A 207 -14.38 -21.13 -13.17
C ILE A 207 -15.56 -22.05 -13.52
N HIS A 208 -15.59 -23.27 -12.98
CA HIS A 208 -16.74 -24.17 -13.05
C HIS A 208 -17.21 -24.59 -11.66
N LEU A 209 -18.51 -24.46 -11.40
CA LEU A 209 -19.16 -24.84 -10.13
C LEU A 209 -19.99 -26.11 -10.30
N ASN A 210 -19.74 -27.11 -9.46
CA ASN A 210 -20.55 -28.32 -9.33
C ASN A 210 -21.71 -28.12 -8.34
N GLY A 211 -22.58 -29.13 -8.21
CA GLY A 211 -23.79 -29.04 -7.39
C GLY A 211 -23.47 -28.80 -5.91
N GLY A 212 -24.12 -27.80 -5.31
CA GLY A 212 -23.90 -27.42 -3.91
C GLY A 212 -22.66 -26.57 -3.63
N ALA A 213 -21.86 -26.21 -4.66
CA ALA A 213 -20.74 -25.29 -4.50
C ALA A 213 -21.24 -23.88 -4.15
N ALA A 214 -20.57 -23.22 -3.21
CA ALA A 214 -20.87 -21.83 -2.82
C ALA A 214 -19.65 -20.95 -3.05
N VAL A 215 -19.79 -19.95 -3.92
CA VAL A 215 -18.69 -19.09 -4.36
C VAL A 215 -19.00 -17.62 -4.11
N LEU A 216 -18.08 -16.93 -3.43
CA LEU A 216 -18.04 -15.47 -3.30
C LEU A 216 -16.83 -14.93 -4.04
N ILE A 217 -17.02 -13.92 -4.90
CA ILE A 217 -15.92 -13.21 -5.57
C ILE A 217 -16.08 -11.72 -5.31
N GLU A 218 -15.04 -11.09 -4.79
CA GLU A 218 -14.99 -9.65 -4.53
C GLU A 218 -13.74 -9.01 -5.14
N ASN A 219 -13.81 -7.75 -5.60
CA ASN A 219 -12.64 -6.98 -6.05
C ASN A 219 -11.69 -7.77 -6.97
N SER A 220 -12.23 -8.48 -7.95
CA SER A 220 -11.46 -9.43 -8.76
C SER A 220 -11.81 -9.31 -10.23
N THR A 221 -10.86 -9.70 -11.07
CA THR A 221 -11.00 -9.65 -12.52
C THR A 221 -11.00 -11.06 -13.12
N ILE A 222 -11.97 -11.36 -13.99
CA ILE A 222 -12.05 -12.61 -14.74
C ILE A 222 -12.06 -12.27 -16.22
N SER A 223 -10.96 -12.55 -16.92
CA SER A 223 -10.73 -12.00 -18.26
C SER A 223 -10.18 -12.98 -19.29
N GLY A 224 -10.65 -12.92 -20.53
CA GLY A 224 -10.01 -13.67 -21.63
C GLY A 224 -10.05 -15.20 -21.52
N ASN A 225 -10.87 -15.76 -20.63
CA ASN A 225 -11.00 -17.21 -20.49
C ASN A 225 -11.89 -17.80 -21.57
N GLN A 226 -11.65 -19.04 -21.97
CA GLN A 226 -12.29 -19.66 -23.13
C GLN A 226 -12.86 -21.05 -22.78
N SER A 227 -14.09 -21.32 -23.23
CA SER A 227 -14.72 -22.63 -23.14
C SER A 227 -15.28 -23.04 -24.50
N ALA A 228 -15.24 -24.33 -24.87
CA ALA A 228 -15.90 -24.79 -26.09
C ALA A 228 -17.44 -24.95 -25.95
N ALA A 229 -17.95 -24.97 -24.72
CA ALA A 229 -19.37 -24.88 -24.37
C ALA A 229 -19.65 -23.57 -23.60
N SER A 230 -20.61 -23.57 -22.66
CA SER A 230 -21.06 -22.37 -21.95
C SER A 230 -20.17 -21.95 -20.77
N GLY A 231 -20.20 -20.65 -20.45
CA GLY A 231 -19.47 -20.03 -19.35
C GLY A 231 -17.99 -19.89 -19.65
N GLY A 232 -17.63 -19.09 -20.65
CA GLY A 232 -16.23 -18.76 -20.93
C GLY A 232 -15.52 -18.23 -19.67
N GLY A 233 -16.17 -17.31 -18.97
CA GLY A 233 -15.72 -16.82 -17.66
C GLY A 233 -16.08 -17.79 -16.54
N ILE A 234 -17.37 -17.90 -16.23
CA ILE A 234 -17.90 -18.73 -15.13
C ILE A 234 -19.04 -19.61 -15.62
N HIS A 235 -19.06 -20.87 -15.20
CA HIS A 235 -20.16 -21.79 -15.43
C HIS A 235 -20.68 -22.42 -14.13
N LEU A 236 -21.99 -22.35 -13.88
CA LEU A 236 -22.66 -23.07 -12.80
C LEU A 236 -23.29 -24.34 -13.37
N GLY A 237 -22.65 -25.49 -13.17
CA GLY A 237 -22.98 -26.73 -13.89
C GLY A 237 -24.10 -27.59 -13.31
N ALA A 238 -24.54 -27.38 -12.06
CA ALA A 238 -25.57 -28.21 -11.45
C ALA A 238 -26.40 -27.46 -10.40
N SER A 239 -27.59 -28.01 -10.10
CA SER A 239 -28.53 -27.46 -9.13
C SER A 239 -27.92 -27.29 -7.74
N GLY A 240 -28.28 -26.20 -7.06
CA GLY A 240 -27.80 -25.86 -5.72
C GLY A 240 -26.46 -25.11 -5.70
N ALA A 241 -25.80 -24.91 -6.84
CA ALA A 241 -24.62 -24.04 -6.91
C ALA A 241 -25.02 -22.56 -6.73
N THR A 242 -24.27 -21.82 -5.91
CA THR A 242 -24.49 -20.39 -5.62
C THR A 242 -23.26 -19.56 -5.96
N LEU A 243 -23.46 -18.44 -6.63
CA LEU A 243 -22.43 -17.46 -6.98
C LEU A 243 -22.84 -16.06 -6.52
N ASP A 244 -22.05 -15.45 -5.65
CA ASP A 244 -22.21 -14.06 -5.22
C ASP A 244 -21.01 -13.23 -5.73
N LEU A 245 -21.29 -12.13 -6.43
CA LEU A 245 -20.31 -11.25 -7.07
C LEU A 245 -20.45 -9.82 -6.55
N ARG A 246 -19.37 -9.21 -6.06
CA ARG A 246 -19.34 -7.82 -5.55
C ARG A 246 -18.10 -7.08 -6.07
N HIS A 247 -18.26 -5.97 -6.79
CA HIS A 247 -17.11 -5.23 -7.34
C HIS A 247 -16.20 -6.11 -8.22
N VAL A 248 -16.79 -6.91 -9.10
CA VAL A 248 -16.08 -7.83 -9.99
C VAL A 248 -16.13 -7.32 -11.43
N THR A 249 -15.06 -7.54 -12.20
CA THR A 249 -15.05 -7.29 -13.64
C THR A 249 -14.91 -8.62 -14.40
N ILE A 250 -15.94 -9.02 -15.14
CA ILE A 250 -15.96 -10.22 -16.00
C ILE A 250 -16.00 -9.77 -17.45
N THR A 251 -14.88 -9.91 -18.17
CA THR A 251 -14.75 -9.34 -19.51
C THR A 251 -13.95 -10.17 -20.51
N ALA A 252 -14.20 -10.00 -21.80
CA ALA A 252 -13.43 -10.66 -22.87
C ALA A 252 -13.39 -12.20 -22.81
N ASN A 253 -14.25 -12.83 -22.03
CA ASN A 253 -14.33 -14.29 -21.95
C ASN A 253 -15.18 -14.85 -23.10
N GLN A 254 -14.84 -16.04 -23.59
CA GLN A 254 -15.39 -16.59 -24.82
C GLN A 254 -15.97 -17.99 -24.63
N ALA A 255 -17.13 -18.24 -25.21
CA ALA A 255 -17.79 -19.54 -25.24
C ALA A 255 -18.06 -19.97 -26.68
N GLY A 256 -17.68 -21.20 -27.02
CA GLY A 256 -17.99 -21.85 -28.28
C GLY A 256 -19.39 -22.48 -28.29
N GLY A 257 -19.91 -22.80 -29.48
CA GLY A 257 -21.20 -23.49 -29.65
C GLY A 257 -22.42 -22.56 -29.66
N SER A 258 -23.62 -23.14 -29.77
CA SER A 258 -24.89 -22.40 -29.77
C SER A 258 -25.58 -22.41 -28.40
N ASN A 259 -26.35 -21.37 -28.12
CA ASN A 259 -27.01 -21.03 -26.86
C ASN A 259 -26.07 -20.98 -25.65
N THR A 260 -24.83 -20.53 -25.86
CA THR A 260 -23.79 -20.46 -24.83
C THR A 260 -23.56 -19.02 -24.33
N ALA A 261 -23.08 -18.90 -23.09
CA ALA A 261 -22.70 -17.62 -22.49
C ALA A 261 -21.18 -17.45 -22.44
N GLY A 262 -20.67 -16.36 -23.01
CA GLY A 262 -19.25 -16.01 -22.89
C GLY A 262 -18.85 -15.65 -21.46
N GLY A 263 -19.69 -14.90 -20.75
CA GLY A 263 -19.43 -14.42 -19.39
C GLY A 263 -19.85 -15.44 -18.34
N ILE A 264 -21.15 -15.51 -18.06
CA ILE A 264 -21.73 -16.39 -17.03
C ILE A 264 -22.79 -17.30 -17.63
N GLY A 265 -22.56 -18.62 -17.59
CA GLY A 265 -23.56 -19.63 -17.93
C GLY A 265 -24.04 -20.38 -16.69
N SER A 266 -25.31 -20.75 -16.63
CA SER A 266 -25.85 -21.50 -15.49
C SER A 266 -26.81 -22.64 -15.85
N ALA A 267 -26.82 -23.71 -15.06
CA ALA A 267 -27.77 -24.80 -15.16
C ALA A 267 -29.04 -24.53 -14.32
N ASN A 268 -30.04 -25.41 -14.46
CA ASN A 268 -31.28 -25.34 -13.69
C ASN A 268 -31.03 -25.44 -12.17
N GLY A 269 -31.76 -24.67 -11.38
CA GLY A 269 -31.74 -24.71 -9.91
C GLY A 269 -30.51 -24.06 -9.28
N THR A 270 -29.78 -23.21 -10.00
CA THR A 270 -28.62 -22.44 -9.51
C THR A 270 -29.06 -21.09 -8.92
N THR A 271 -28.18 -20.40 -8.18
CA THR A 271 -28.43 -19.05 -7.66
C THR A 271 -27.26 -18.12 -7.98
N ILE A 272 -27.55 -16.94 -8.51
CA ILE A 272 -26.55 -15.91 -8.83
C ILE A 272 -27.00 -14.58 -8.24
N ARG A 273 -26.10 -13.90 -7.53
CA ARG A 273 -26.29 -12.52 -7.07
C ARG A 273 -25.15 -11.64 -7.56
N LEU A 274 -25.51 -10.47 -8.05
CA LEU A 274 -24.57 -9.51 -8.62
C LEU A 274 -24.79 -8.14 -7.98
N GLN A 275 -23.72 -7.51 -7.51
CA GLN A 275 -23.73 -6.15 -6.95
C GLN A 275 -22.49 -5.38 -7.41
N GLN A 276 -22.67 -4.12 -7.80
CA GLN A 276 -21.58 -3.20 -8.15
C GLN A 276 -20.53 -3.80 -9.12
N SER A 277 -20.96 -4.62 -10.08
CA SER A 277 -20.06 -5.43 -10.91
C SER A 277 -20.26 -5.19 -12.41
N ILE A 278 -19.19 -5.40 -13.18
CA ILE A 278 -19.17 -5.28 -14.65
C ILE A 278 -19.19 -6.68 -15.30
N ILE A 279 -20.12 -6.89 -16.24
CA ILE A 279 -20.10 -8.03 -17.16
C ILE A 279 -20.14 -7.48 -18.59
N ALA A 280 -18.99 -7.43 -19.26
CA ALA A 280 -18.88 -6.73 -20.54
C ALA A 280 -18.01 -7.46 -21.56
N ASN A 281 -18.25 -7.25 -22.85
CA ASN A 281 -17.40 -7.72 -23.95
C ASN A 281 -17.11 -9.23 -23.93
N ASN A 282 -17.96 -10.05 -23.31
CA ASN A 282 -17.83 -11.50 -23.36
C ASN A 282 -18.50 -12.02 -24.65
N THR A 283 -17.87 -12.99 -25.32
CA THR A 283 -18.32 -13.50 -26.62
C THR A 283 -18.86 -14.92 -26.54
N GLY A 284 -19.95 -15.16 -27.26
CA GLY A 284 -20.77 -16.36 -27.27
C GLY A 284 -22.10 -15.97 -27.93
N ASP A 285 -23.15 -16.78 -27.78
CA ASP A 285 -24.48 -16.33 -28.21
C ASP A 285 -25.03 -15.23 -27.27
N HIS A 286 -24.60 -15.23 -26.01
CA HIS A 286 -24.99 -14.27 -24.97
C HIS A 286 -23.79 -13.96 -24.06
N GLN A 287 -23.83 -12.86 -23.30
CA GLN A 287 -22.90 -12.66 -22.18
C GLN A 287 -23.31 -13.43 -20.93
N CYS A 288 -24.61 -13.47 -20.66
CA CYS A 288 -25.21 -14.26 -19.59
C CYS A 288 -26.31 -15.16 -20.15
N SER A 289 -26.38 -16.43 -19.75
CA SER A 289 -27.43 -17.34 -20.24
C SER A 289 -27.83 -18.43 -19.26
N GLN A 290 -29.04 -18.97 -19.51
CA GLN A 290 -29.68 -20.11 -18.84
C GLN A 290 -30.07 -19.91 -17.35
N PHE A 291 -31.07 -19.07 -17.11
CA PHE A 291 -31.56 -18.70 -15.77
C PHE A 291 -32.70 -19.58 -15.24
N ASN A 292 -32.62 -20.91 -15.40
CA ASN A 292 -33.63 -21.81 -14.83
C ASN A 292 -33.44 -22.01 -13.31
N GLY A 293 -33.05 -20.94 -12.61
CA GLY A 293 -32.70 -20.82 -11.20
C GLY A 293 -33.02 -19.40 -10.70
N THR A 294 -32.34 -18.95 -9.66
CA THR A 294 -32.52 -17.59 -9.11
C THR A 294 -31.42 -16.67 -9.63
N TRP A 295 -31.79 -15.58 -10.30
CA TRP A 295 -30.88 -14.49 -10.64
C TRP A 295 -31.33 -13.22 -9.92
N GLN A 296 -30.44 -12.61 -9.16
CA GLN A 296 -30.73 -11.41 -8.38
C GLN A 296 -29.71 -10.31 -8.69
N SER A 297 -30.16 -9.25 -9.36
CA SER A 297 -29.40 -8.00 -9.40
C SER A 297 -29.67 -7.21 -8.12
N LEU A 298 -28.62 -6.97 -7.34
CA LEU A 298 -28.66 -6.15 -6.12
C LEU A 298 -28.40 -4.66 -6.40
N GLY A 299 -28.28 -4.28 -7.66
CA GLY A 299 -28.12 -2.91 -8.10
C GLY A 299 -26.68 -2.51 -8.45
N TYR A 300 -26.59 -1.39 -9.15
CA TYR A 300 -25.37 -0.68 -9.55
C TYR A 300 -24.44 -1.57 -10.38
N ASN A 301 -24.99 -2.50 -11.16
CA ASN A 301 -24.23 -3.36 -12.06
C ASN A 301 -24.22 -2.78 -13.47
N LEU A 302 -23.18 -3.10 -14.25
CA LEU A 302 -23.08 -2.69 -15.64
C LEU A 302 -22.90 -3.92 -16.53
N ALA A 303 -23.74 -4.05 -17.55
CA ALA A 303 -23.56 -5.06 -18.59
C ALA A 303 -23.52 -4.43 -19.98
N SER A 304 -22.58 -4.88 -20.83
CA SER A 304 -22.45 -4.32 -22.18
C SER A 304 -23.49 -4.83 -23.18
N ASP A 305 -24.37 -5.74 -22.76
CA ASP A 305 -25.59 -6.13 -23.49
C ASP A 305 -26.78 -6.34 -22.54
N GLY A 306 -27.90 -6.83 -23.07
CA GLY A 306 -29.17 -6.99 -22.35
C GLY A 306 -29.39 -8.39 -21.79
N THR A 307 -28.40 -9.27 -21.80
CA THR A 307 -28.59 -10.71 -21.52
C THR A 307 -28.53 -11.05 -20.02
N CYS A 308 -27.94 -10.18 -19.19
CA CYS A 308 -27.64 -10.44 -17.78
C CYS A 308 -28.75 -10.03 -16.78
N GLN A 309 -30.00 -9.83 -17.22
CA GLN A 309 -31.17 -9.55 -16.35
C GLN A 309 -30.93 -8.48 -15.26
N LEU A 310 -30.21 -7.42 -15.60
CA LEU A 310 -29.96 -6.31 -14.68
C LEU A 310 -31.25 -5.52 -14.46
N THR A 311 -31.74 -5.54 -13.22
CA THR A 311 -33.08 -5.04 -12.81
C THR A 311 -33.05 -4.29 -11.47
N GLY A 312 -31.88 -4.20 -10.84
CA GLY A 312 -31.67 -3.49 -9.59
C GLY A 312 -31.57 -1.98 -9.79
N THR A 313 -31.57 -1.24 -8.67
CA THR A 313 -31.40 0.22 -8.69
C THR A 313 -29.99 0.57 -9.20
N GLY A 314 -29.86 1.60 -10.03
CA GLY A 314 -28.55 2.04 -10.55
C GLY A 314 -27.93 1.12 -11.60
N ASP A 315 -28.59 0.04 -11.98
CA ASP A 315 -28.09 -0.86 -13.03
C ASP A 315 -28.01 -0.18 -14.41
N LEU A 316 -26.98 -0.52 -15.17
CA LEU A 316 -26.67 -0.02 -16.50
C LEU A 316 -26.63 -1.20 -17.52
N PRO A 317 -27.79 -1.74 -17.95
CA PRO A 317 -27.84 -2.74 -19.01
C PRO A 317 -27.52 -2.12 -20.38
N ASN A 318 -27.00 -2.92 -21.32
CA ASN A 318 -26.63 -2.48 -22.68
C ASN A 318 -25.66 -1.27 -22.73
N SER A 319 -24.77 -1.16 -21.75
CA SER A 319 -23.85 -0.02 -21.60
C SER A 319 -22.40 -0.47 -21.73
N ASN A 320 -21.64 0.15 -22.64
CA ASN A 320 -20.22 -0.19 -22.81
C ASN A 320 -19.39 0.48 -21.68
N PRO A 321 -18.68 -0.28 -20.83
CA PRO A 321 -17.89 0.29 -19.74
C PRO A 321 -16.61 1.01 -20.19
N LEU A 322 -16.24 0.94 -21.48
CA LEU A 322 -15.00 1.56 -22.00
C LEU A 322 -13.74 1.08 -21.27
N LEU A 323 -13.67 -0.22 -20.96
CA LEU A 323 -12.53 -0.84 -20.30
C LEU A 323 -11.26 -0.74 -21.17
N GLY A 324 -10.15 -0.39 -20.54
CA GLY A 324 -8.80 -0.54 -21.09
C GLY A 324 -8.37 -2.01 -21.21
N PRO A 325 -7.17 -2.28 -21.75
CA PRO A 325 -6.63 -3.65 -21.82
C PRO A 325 -6.40 -4.24 -20.42
N LEU A 326 -6.34 -5.58 -20.34
CA LEU A 326 -5.85 -6.25 -19.13
C LEU A 326 -4.36 -5.93 -18.99
N ALA A 327 -3.99 -5.18 -17.97
CA ALA A 327 -2.63 -4.67 -17.79
C ALA A 327 -2.29 -4.52 -16.31
N ASP A 328 -1.01 -4.29 -16.05
CA ASP A 328 -0.55 -3.80 -14.76
C ASP A 328 -0.96 -2.32 -14.65
N ASN A 329 -2.05 -2.06 -13.94
CA ASN A 329 -2.53 -0.71 -13.62
C ASN A 329 -2.23 -0.35 -12.16
N GLY A 330 -1.20 -0.95 -11.58
CA GLY A 330 -0.85 -0.92 -10.16
C GLY A 330 -1.58 -1.99 -9.34
N GLY A 331 -1.05 -2.30 -8.15
CA GLY A 331 -1.55 -3.36 -7.27
C GLY A 331 -0.88 -4.72 -7.52
N ASP A 332 -1.33 -5.76 -6.82
CA ASP A 332 -0.68 -7.09 -6.86
C ASP A 332 -1.13 -7.98 -8.03
N THR A 333 -2.22 -7.62 -8.73
CA THR A 333 -2.77 -8.39 -9.85
C THR A 333 -3.22 -7.50 -11.01
N LEU A 334 -3.25 -8.06 -12.22
CA LEU A 334 -3.68 -7.35 -13.42
C LEU A 334 -5.17 -6.96 -13.32
N THR A 335 -5.50 -5.78 -13.84
CA THR A 335 -6.86 -5.23 -13.85
C THR A 335 -7.22 -4.66 -15.23
N HIS A 336 -8.50 -4.35 -15.43
CA HIS A 336 -8.95 -3.50 -16.53
C HIS A 336 -9.27 -2.10 -15.98
N ALA A 337 -8.46 -1.10 -16.31
CA ALA A 337 -8.74 0.28 -15.96
C ALA A 337 -9.97 0.81 -16.70
N ILE A 338 -10.72 1.71 -16.06
CA ILE A 338 -11.70 2.56 -16.74
C ILE A 338 -11.10 3.96 -16.99
N GLY A 339 -11.69 4.71 -17.91
CA GLY A 339 -11.29 6.08 -18.22
C GLY A 339 -12.29 7.13 -17.74
N PRO A 340 -11.97 8.44 -17.86
CA PRO A 340 -12.77 9.56 -17.36
C PRO A 340 -14.14 9.74 -18.05
N THR A 341 -14.45 8.94 -19.07
CA THR A 341 -15.74 8.96 -19.77
C THR A 341 -16.50 7.65 -19.63
N SER A 342 -16.04 6.76 -18.76
CA SER A 342 -16.69 5.47 -18.54
C SER A 342 -18.05 5.66 -17.88
N PRO A 343 -19.10 4.96 -18.34
CA PRO A 343 -20.37 4.90 -17.62
C PRO A 343 -20.28 4.21 -16.25
N ALA A 344 -19.18 3.51 -15.96
CA ALA A 344 -18.93 2.90 -14.66
C ALA A 344 -18.37 3.90 -13.62
N LEU A 345 -17.87 5.04 -14.10
CA LEU A 345 -17.21 6.05 -13.27
C LEU A 345 -18.23 6.74 -12.35
N ASP A 346 -17.93 6.77 -11.05
CA ASP A 346 -18.73 7.37 -9.97
C ASP A 346 -20.21 6.93 -9.99
N ALA A 347 -20.47 5.74 -10.53
CA ALA A 347 -21.82 5.25 -10.82
C ALA A 347 -22.31 4.17 -9.83
N GLY A 348 -21.51 3.85 -8.82
CA GLY A 348 -21.80 2.85 -7.80
C GLY A 348 -22.66 3.34 -6.64
N ASP A 349 -22.64 2.56 -5.55
CA ASP A 349 -23.34 2.86 -4.31
C ASP A 349 -22.38 2.89 -3.12
N ASN A 350 -22.19 4.08 -2.56
CA ASN A 350 -21.34 4.31 -1.40
C ASN A 350 -21.78 3.52 -0.16
N ALA A 351 -23.08 3.19 -0.01
CA ALA A 351 -23.56 2.46 1.16
C ALA A 351 -23.10 1.00 1.17
N THR A 352 -22.80 0.44 0.00
CA THR A 352 -22.37 -0.96 -0.14
C THR A 352 -20.96 -1.10 -0.70
N CYS A 353 -20.24 0.02 -0.82
CA CYS A 353 -18.90 0.05 -1.38
C CYS A 353 -17.88 -0.65 -0.48
N LEU A 354 -16.95 -1.38 -1.10
CA LEU A 354 -15.80 -1.94 -0.39
C LEU A 354 -14.78 -0.83 -0.10
N ALA A 355 -13.95 -1.00 0.93
CA ALA A 355 -12.99 0.01 1.35
C ALA A 355 -11.89 0.28 0.30
N THR A 356 -11.58 -0.72 -0.53
CA THR A 356 -10.62 -0.61 -1.62
C THR A 356 -11.12 -1.23 -2.91
N ASP A 357 -10.47 -0.91 -4.02
CA ASP A 357 -10.56 -1.65 -5.28
C ASP A 357 -9.60 -2.88 -5.29
N GLN A 358 -9.55 -3.59 -6.42
CA GLN A 358 -8.67 -4.77 -6.62
C GLN A 358 -7.19 -4.49 -6.35
N ARG A 359 -6.75 -3.24 -6.52
CA ARG A 359 -5.35 -2.82 -6.41
C ARG A 359 -5.01 -2.33 -5.00
N GLY A 360 -6.00 -2.30 -4.11
CA GLY A 360 -5.89 -1.70 -2.78
C GLY A 360 -6.07 -0.19 -2.75
N ARG A 361 -6.49 0.46 -3.84
CA ARG A 361 -6.75 1.91 -3.87
C ARG A 361 -8.05 2.24 -3.14
N VAL A 362 -8.14 3.41 -2.50
CA VAL A 362 -9.29 3.79 -1.65
C VAL A 362 -10.57 3.90 -2.47
N ARG A 363 -11.69 3.59 -1.81
CA ARG A 363 -13.05 3.83 -2.30
C ARG A 363 -13.93 4.45 -1.21
N PRO A 364 -14.93 5.27 -1.56
CA PRO A 364 -15.11 5.91 -2.87
C PRO A 364 -14.06 7.01 -3.11
N TYR A 365 -13.74 7.26 -4.38
CA TYR A 365 -12.97 8.42 -4.82
C TYR A 365 -13.85 9.35 -5.68
N ASP A 366 -13.48 10.62 -5.82
CA ASP A 366 -14.16 11.57 -6.71
C ASP A 366 -13.45 11.53 -8.08
N GLY A 367 -13.91 10.62 -8.95
CA GLY A 367 -13.27 10.31 -10.22
C GLY A 367 -13.51 11.38 -11.29
N ASP A 368 -14.68 12.04 -11.30
CA ASP A 368 -15.04 13.09 -12.25
C ASP A 368 -14.70 14.52 -11.77
N GLY A 369 -14.38 14.69 -10.49
CA GLY A 369 -14.00 15.98 -9.91
C GLY A 369 -15.18 16.90 -9.61
N ASP A 370 -16.39 16.37 -9.46
CA ASP A 370 -17.59 17.13 -9.11
C ASP A 370 -17.70 17.47 -7.61
N SER A 371 -16.70 17.09 -6.82
CA SER A 371 -16.61 17.20 -5.35
C SER A 371 -17.46 16.19 -4.57
N THR A 372 -17.99 15.15 -5.22
CA THR A 372 -18.77 14.07 -4.61
C THR A 372 -18.12 12.72 -4.86
N ALA A 373 -17.34 12.23 -3.90
CA ALA A 373 -16.76 10.90 -4.01
C ALA A 373 -17.85 9.83 -4.05
N THR A 374 -17.96 9.12 -5.17
CA THR A 374 -18.87 7.98 -5.37
C THR A 374 -18.07 6.85 -5.98
N CYS A 375 -18.24 5.62 -5.50
CA CYS A 375 -17.37 4.57 -6.02
C CYS A 375 -17.75 4.08 -7.42
N ASP A 376 -16.75 3.54 -8.11
CA ASP A 376 -16.92 3.00 -9.44
C ASP A 376 -17.55 1.61 -9.42
N ILE A 377 -18.31 1.30 -10.47
CA ILE A 377 -18.81 -0.05 -10.73
C ILE A 377 -17.65 -0.93 -11.20
N GLY A 378 -17.49 -2.12 -10.60
CA GLY A 378 -16.50 -3.13 -11.00
C GLY A 378 -15.27 -3.18 -10.09
N ALA A 379 -14.21 -3.82 -10.57
CA ALA A 379 -13.02 -4.14 -9.76
C ALA A 379 -11.99 -3.00 -9.62
N TYR A 380 -12.17 -1.88 -10.31
CA TYR A 380 -11.19 -0.80 -10.44
C TYR A 380 -11.81 0.54 -9.99
N GLU A 381 -11.05 1.39 -9.29
CA GLU A 381 -11.42 2.77 -8.95
C GLU A 381 -10.55 3.81 -9.71
N TYR A 382 -11.18 4.71 -10.44
CA TYR A 382 -10.53 5.79 -11.16
C TYR A 382 -10.14 6.95 -10.22
N GLY A 383 -9.08 7.67 -10.60
CA GLY A 383 -8.69 8.90 -9.92
C GLY A 383 -7.94 8.74 -8.58
N SER A 384 -8.09 7.63 -7.85
CA SER A 384 -7.48 7.37 -6.51
C SER A 384 -5.93 7.28 -6.52
N THR A 385 -5.25 8.37 -6.89
CA THR A 385 -3.78 8.47 -6.99
C THR A 385 -3.16 9.38 -5.93
N ASP A 386 -3.96 10.21 -5.25
CA ASP A 386 -3.50 11.21 -4.28
C ASP A 386 -3.77 10.83 -2.82
N THR A 387 -4.65 9.86 -2.57
CA THR A 387 -4.98 9.34 -1.25
C THR A 387 -4.21 8.05 -0.96
N PRO A 388 -3.55 7.94 0.21
CA PRO A 388 -2.94 6.69 0.64
C PRO A 388 -3.99 5.57 0.65
N PRO A 389 -3.65 4.34 0.20
CA PRO A 389 -4.56 3.20 0.29
C PRO A 389 -4.97 2.98 1.75
N PRO A 390 -6.26 2.77 2.07
CA PRO A 390 -6.66 2.41 3.42
C PRO A 390 -6.09 1.03 3.76
N PRO A 391 -5.80 0.76 5.04
CA PRO A 391 -5.26 -0.53 5.45
C PRO A 391 -6.17 -1.68 4.99
N GLN A 392 -5.68 -2.59 4.15
CA GLN A 392 -6.44 -3.80 3.80
C GLN A 392 -6.49 -4.76 4.98
N ASP A 393 -5.32 -5.09 5.53
CA ASP A 393 -5.10 -5.86 6.75
C ASP A 393 -3.98 -5.20 7.57
N THR A 394 -3.95 -5.46 8.88
CA THR A 394 -2.99 -4.86 9.82
C THR A 394 -2.03 -5.89 10.41
N ARG A 395 -0.73 -5.59 10.33
CA ARG A 395 0.36 -6.34 10.94
C ARG A 395 0.94 -5.60 12.13
N TYR A 396 1.01 -6.27 13.26
CA TYR A 396 1.43 -5.69 14.52
C TYR A 396 2.91 -5.97 14.79
N VAL A 397 3.64 -4.92 15.15
CA VAL A 397 5.05 -4.97 15.52
C VAL A 397 5.24 -4.37 16.90
N ALA A 398 5.96 -5.06 17.78
CA ALA A 398 6.37 -4.56 19.09
C ALA A 398 7.78 -5.07 19.41
N THR A 399 8.60 -4.26 20.08
CA THR A 399 9.96 -4.67 20.49
C THR A 399 9.99 -5.91 21.40
N THR A 400 8.87 -6.23 22.05
CA THR A 400 8.65 -7.43 22.88
C THR A 400 8.13 -8.65 22.10
N GLY A 401 7.91 -8.52 20.79
CA GLY A 401 7.37 -9.56 19.91
C GLY A 401 8.36 -10.67 19.56
N SER A 402 7.98 -11.51 18.60
CA SER A 402 8.81 -12.60 18.05
C SER A 402 8.76 -12.60 16.52
N ASP A 403 9.84 -12.96 15.83
CA ASP A 403 9.87 -13.14 14.36
C ASP A 403 9.79 -14.63 13.96
N SER A 404 9.52 -15.51 14.93
CA SER A 404 9.48 -16.96 14.71
C SER A 404 8.05 -17.47 14.63
N GLY A 405 7.71 -18.13 13.52
CA GLY A 405 6.47 -18.90 13.35
C GLY A 405 5.18 -18.09 13.42
N ASN A 406 5.20 -16.80 13.07
CA ASN A 406 4.00 -15.97 13.06
C ASN A 406 3.95 -15.05 11.83
N ASN A 407 2.78 -14.49 11.55
CA ASN A 407 2.50 -13.67 10.37
C ASN A 407 2.16 -12.21 10.75
N CYS A 408 2.45 -11.78 11.98
CA CYS A 408 2.15 -10.46 12.51
C CYS A 408 0.66 -10.07 12.58
N LEU A 409 -0.31 -10.91 12.23
CA LEU A 409 -1.73 -10.50 12.20
C LEU A 409 -2.40 -10.43 13.58
N ASN A 410 -1.78 -11.02 14.61
CA ASN A 410 -2.33 -11.03 15.96
C ASN A 410 -1.61 -10.01 16.86
N GLN A 411 -2.33 -8.98 17.28
CA GLN A 411 -1.81 -7.94 18.17
C GLN A 411 -1.29 -8.46 19.51
N ALA A 412 -1.84 -9.56 20.03
CA ALA A 412 -1.38 -10.17 21.29
C ALA A 412 -0.04 -10.92 21.14
N THR A 413 0.33 -11.27 19.91
CA THR A 413 1.59 -11.94 19.57
C THR A 413 2.23 -11.26 18.37
N PRO A 414 2.68 -10.00 18.52
CA PRO A 414 3.18 -9.20 17.42
C PRO A 414 4.55 -9.68 16.94
N CYS A 415 4.92 -9.25 15.73
CA CYS A 415 6.27 -9.38 15.21
C CYS A 415 7.26 -8.54 16.03
N ARG A 416 8.52 -8.97 16.10
CA ARG A 416 9.55 -8.25 16.86
C ARG A 416 10.14 -7.12 16.04
N THR A 417 10.38 -7.36 14.76
CA THR A 417 11.06 -6.43 13.84
C THR A 417 10.10 -5.90 12.78
N ILE A 418 10.37 -4.68 12.33
CA ILE A 418 9.57 -4.02 11.28
C ILE A 418 9.85 -4.69 9.94
N GLN A 419 11.11 -4.99 9.62
CA GLN A 419 11.45 -5.64 8.36
C GLN A 419 10.77 -7.01 8.22
N TYR A 420 10.71 -7.79 9.29
CA TYR A 420 10.00 -9.07 9.25
C TYR A 420 8.51 -8.85 8.93
N ALA A 421 7.87 -7.86 9.53
CA ALA A 421 6.47 -7.54 9.23
C ALA A 421 6.26 -7.02 7.80
N ILE A 422 7.18 -6.22 7.25
CA ILE A 422 7.17 -5.82 5.83
C ILE A 422 7.30 -7.05 4.92
N ASN A 423 8.17 -7.99 5.28
CA ASN A 423 8.32 -9.24 4.53
C ASN A 423 7.03 -10.08 4.58
N GLN A 424 6.34 -10.10 5.71
CA GLN A 424 5.04 -10.75 5.84
C GLN A 424 3.93 -10.00 5.12
N ALA A 425 4.03 -8.67 4.99
CA ALA A 425 3.03 -7.79 4.42
C ALA A 425 2.72 -8.04 2.95
N PHE A 426 1.47 -7.83 2.58
CA PHE A 426 1.01 -7.78 1.20
C PHE A 426 0.97 -6.34 0.69
N GLY A 427 0.85 -6.17 -0.62
CA GLY A 427 0.64 -4.86 -1.23
C GLY A 427 -0.58 -4.16 -0.65
N GLY A 428 -0.42 -2.94 -0.15
CA GLY A 428 -1.50 -2.11 0.42
C GLY A 428 -1.81 -2.36 1.90
N GLU A 429 -1.15 -3.31 2.57
CA GLU A 429 -1.36 -3.54 4.00
C GLU A 429 -0.69 -2.48 4.89
N THR A 430 -1.09 -2.46 6.16
CA THR A 430 -0.46 -1.62 7.20
C THR A 430 0.37 -2.43 8.17
N VAL A 431 1.60 -2.00 8.39
CA VAL A 431 2.44 -2.41 9.51
C VAL A 431 2.26 -1.40 10.65
N GLN A 432 1.45 -1.78 11.64
CA GLN A 432 1.22 -1.05 12.88
C GLN A 432 2.34 -1.32 13.88
N ILE A 433 3.11 -0.28 14.19
CA ILE A 433 4.34 -0.35 14.97
C ILE A 433 4.10 0.31 16.32
N ALA A 434 4.20 -0.48 17.39
CA ALA A 434 4.08 0.01 18.76
C ALA A 434 5.21 0.99 19.11
N ALA A 435 5.04 1.73 20.22
CA ALA A 435 6.11 2.56 20.75
C ALA A 435 7.37 1.71 21.08
N GLY A 436 8.54 2.22 20.71
CA GLY A 436 9.80 1.51 20.84
C GLY A 436 10.88 2.06 19.92
N THR A 437 12.12 1.64 20.17
CA THR A 437 13.25 1.88 19.25
C THR A 437 13.60 0.59 18.54
N TYR A 438 13.52 0.64 17.21
CA TYR A 438 13.77 -0.46 16.30
C TYR A 438 15.07 -0.15 15.57
N VAL A 439 16.14 -0.89 15.91
CA VAL A 439 17.45 -0.71 15.28
C VAL A 439 17.50 -1.57 14.02
N GLU A 440 17.13 -0.97 12.88
CA GLU A 440 16.91 -1.65 11.61
C GLU A 440 17.19 -0.70 10.43
N ASN A 441 17.55 -1.27 9.28
CA ASN A 441 17.53 -0.61 7.98
C ASN A 441 16.51 -1.33 7.11
N LEU A 442 15.46 -0.62 6.69
CA LEU A 442 14.29 -1.23 6.06
C LEU A 442 14.42 -1.22 4.53
N SER A 443 14.16 -2.36 3.91
CA SER A 443 13.97 -2.51 2.46
C SER A 443 12.49 -2.73 2.16
N VAL A 444 11.95 -1.89 1.27
CA VAL A 444 10.54 -1.89 0.86
C VAL A 444 10.45 -2.18 -0.63
N ALA A 445 9.90 -3.34 -0.95
CA ALA A 445 9.72 -3.86 -2.31
C ALA A 445 8.25 -4.19 -2.62
N LYS A 446 7.33 -3.43 -2.01
CA LYS A 446 5.87 -3.58 -2.14
C LYS A 446 5.18 -2.32 -1.66
N ASN A 447 3.93 -2.16 -2.07
CA ASN A 447 3.09 -1.08 -1.55
C ASN A 447 2.79 -1.36 -0.08
N VAL A 448 3.10 -0.45 0.84
CA VAL A 448 2.83 -0.70 2.28
C VAL A 448 2.67 0.62 3.04
N THR A 449 1.87 0.59 4.10
CA THR A 449 1.79 1.67 5.09
C THR A 449 2.56 1.29 6.35
N LEU A 450 3.50 2.13 6.77
CA LEU A 450 4.17 2.02 8.06
C LEU A 450 3.56 3.03 9.04
N GLN A 451 2.89 2.53 10.07
CA GLN A 451 2.13 3.34 11.02
C GLN A 451 2.70 3.19 12.42
N GLY A 452 3.42 4.20 12.90
CA GLY A 452 3.85 4.27 14.29
C GLY A 452 2.72 4.63 15.25
N ALA A 453 2.90 4.36 16.54
CA ALA A 453 1.97 4.76 17.57
C ALA A 453 2.01 6.28 17.78
N ASP A 454 3.22 6.85 17.79
CA ASP A 454 3.48 8.29 17.92
C ASP A 454 4.92 8.59 17.48
N ALA A 455 5.14 9.65 16.70
CA ALA A 455 6.46 9.97 16.16
C ALA A 455 7.53 10.27 17.23
N ALA A 456 7.15 10.63 18.46
CA ALA A 456 8.09 10.83 19.56
C ALA A 456 8.54 9.52 20.21
N THR A 457 7.79 8.43 20.03
CA THR A 457 8.04 7.18 20.76
C THR A 457 8.25 5.97 19.86
N THR A 458 7.84 6.01 18.60
CA THR A 458 8.12 4.96 17.61
C THR A 458 9.27 5.39 16.71
N ILE A 459 10.45 4.82 16.95
CA ILE A 459 11.72 5.24 16.35
C ILE A 459 12.30 4.08 15.54
N VAL A 460 12.63 4.33 14.28
CA VAL A 460 13.50 3.48 13.46
C VAL A 460 14.89 4.10 13.44
N ASP A 461 15.87 3.38 13.98
CA ASP A 461 17.24 3.82 14.17
C ASP A 461 18.16 3.04 13.21
N GLY A 462 18.69 3.72 12.19
CA GLY A 462 19.51 3.11 11.14
C GLY A 462 20.91 2.71 11.59
N SER A 463 21.32 3.02 12.83
CA SER A 463 22.61 2.66 13.44
C SER A 463 23.88 3.03 12.67
N GLN A 464 23.78 3.94 11.72
CA GLN A 464 24.81 4.35 10.75
C GLN A 464 25.28 3.19 9.85
N ALA A 465 24.48 2.12 9.73
CA ALA A 465 24.80 0.94 8.94
C ALA A 465 24.28 1.00 7.49
N GLY A 466 23.37 1.93 7.21
CA GLY A 466 22.75 2.14 5.91
C GLY A 466 21.67 3.22 6.00
N ARG A 467 20.95 3.47 4.90
CA ARG A 467 19.75 4.31 4.95
C ARG A 467 18.69 3.72 5.88
N VAL A 468 17.92 4.55 6.57
CA VAL A 468 16.88 4.06 7.49
C VAL A 468 15.81 3.29 6.71
N ILE A 469 15.39 3.84 5.56
CA ILE A 469 14.45 3.17 4.64
C ILE A 469 14.95 3.31 3.20
N GLN A 470 14.94 2.19 2.48
CA GLN A 470 15.25 2.11 1.06
C GLN A 470 14.12 1.41 0.31
N MET A 471 13.61 2.04 -0.73
CA MET A 471 12.66 1.44 -1.67
C MET A 471 13.40 0.79 -2.83
N ASP A 472 12.88 -0.32 -3.34
CA ASP A 472 13.41 -0.99 -4.52
C ASP A 472 13.05 -0.21 -5.81
N PHE A 473 13.95 -0.28 -6.80
CA PHE A 473 13.85 0.56 -8.00
C PHE A 473 12.73 0.15 -8.96
N LEU A 474 12.42 -1.14 -9.09
CA LEU A 474 11.45 -1.65 -10.05
C LEU A 474 10.73 -2.91 -9.52
N PRO A 475 9.40 -3.04 -9.77
CA PRO A 475 8.48 -2.01 -10.26
C PRO A 475 8.36 -0.80 -9.31
N ALA A 476 7.58 0.21 -9.69
CA ALA A 476 7.35 1.38 -8.86
C ALA A 476 6.48 1.03 -7.64
N TYR A 477 6.99 1.29 -6.44
CA TYR A 477 6.28 0.99 -5.19
C TYR A 477 5.82 2.25 -4.47
N ASP A 478 4.64 2.20 -3.89
CA ASP A 478 4.05 3.27 -3.10
C ASP A 478 4.29 3.04 -1.61
N LEU A 479 4.79 4.05 -0.89
CA LEU A 479 5.07 3.95 0.54
C LEU A 479 4.36 5.06 1.30
N THR A 480 3.60 4.68 2.32
CA THR A 480 3.03 5.62 3.28
C THR A 480 3.69 5.45 4.64
N ILE A 481 4.12 6.55 5.26
CA ILE A 481 4.77 6.57 6.57
C ILE A 481 4.01 7.56 7.45
N ARG A 482 3.57 7.10 8.62
CA ARG A 482 2.85 7.91 9.60
C ARG A 482 3.41 7.74 10.99
N ASN A 483 3.49 8.83 11.75
CA ASN A 483 3.80 8.82 13.18
C ASN A 483 5.11 8.07 13.52
N LEU A 484 6.15 8.22 12.69
CA LEU A 484 7.44 7.57 12.86
C LEU A 484 8.58 8.59 12.98
N SER A 485 9.60 8.25 13.77
CA SER A 485 10.90 8.92 13.79
C SER A 485 11.94 8.07 13.06
N LEU A 486 12.61 8.62 12.05
CA LEU A 486 13.65 7.96 11.26
C LEU A 486 14.98 8.67 11.47
N ARG A 487 15.97 7.97 12.04
CA ARG A 487 17.23 8.61 12.44
C ARG A 487 18.47 7.75 12.30
N ASN A 488 19.62 8.41 12.42
CA ASN A 488 20.94 7.79 12.50
C ASN A 488 21.23 6.85 11.32
N GLY A 489 20.65 7.05 10.14
CA GLY A 489 21.05 6.33 8.95
C GLY A 489 22.22 7.00 8.24
N THR A 490 22.81 6.30 7.27
CA THR A 490 23.70 6.91 6.26
C THR A 490 22.88 7.70 5.21
N GLY A 491 21.85 8.39 5.67
CA GLY A 491 20.70 8.87 4.90
C GLY A 491 19.37 8.40 5.52
N GLY A 492 18.31 9.21 5.45
CA GLY A 492 17.01 8.87 6.04
C GLY A 492 16.20 7.92 5.15
N ILE A 493 15.51 8.47 4.15
CA ILE A 493 14.68 7.71 3.19
C ILE A 493 15.27 7.85 1.79
N LEU A 494 15.41 6.74 1.07
CA LEU A 494 15.55 6.70 -0.38
C LEU A 494 14.27 6.17 -1.01
N ALA A 495 13.47 7.08 -1.58
CA ALA A 495 12.30 6.77 -2.38
C ALA A 495 12.70 6.74 -3.86
N SER A 496 13.22 5.59 -4.28
CA SER A 496 13.80 5.34 -5.61
C SER A 496 12.75 5.21 -6.71
N SER A 497 11.49 4.93 -6.37
CA SER A 497 10.39 4.69 -7.30
C SER A 497 9.03 5.02 -6.64
N GLY A 498 7.96 4.99 -7.45
CA GLY A 498 6.57 5.21 -7.01
C GLY A 498 6.33 6.52 -6.27
N ARG A 499 5.41 6.54 -5.30
CA ARG A 499 5.07 7.73 -4.52
C ARG A 499 5.30 7.53 -3.02
N LEU A 500 5.86 8.56 -2.36
CA LEU A 500 6.00 8.63 -0.91
C LEU A 500 4.97 9.57 -0.29
N TRP A 501 4.19 9.08 0.68
CA TRP A 501 3.44 9.93 1.61
C TRP A 501 4.11 9.86 2.99
N LEU A 502 4.58 11.00 3.48
CA LEU A 502 5.22 11.13 4.80
C LEU A 502 4.43 12.10 5.66
N GLU A 503 3.73 11.57 6.66
CA GLU A 503 2.77 12.32 7.46
C GLU A 503 3.09 12.23 8.94
N SER A 504 2.96 13.36 9.66
CA SER A 504 3.07 13.41 11.13
C SER A 504 4.32 12.73 11.68
N SER A 505 5.43 12.84 10.95
CA SER A 505 6.65 12.06 11.19
C SER A 505 7.87 12.95 11.43
N ARG A 506 9.01 12.35 11.76
CA ARG A 506 10.29 13.05 11.98
C ARG A 506 11.41 12.34 11.23
N VAL A 507 12.21 13.06 10.47
CA VAL A 507 13.40 12.53 9.79
C VAL A 507 14.59 13.36 10.23
N TYR A 508 15.49 12.78 11.01
CA TYR A 508 16.55 13.56 11.66
C TYR A 508 17.83 12.83 11.96
N ALA A 509 18.93 13.59 12.10
CA ALA A 509 20.26 13.05 12.43
C ALA A 509 20.70 11.93 11.47
N ASN A 510 20.33 12.04 10.19
CA ASN A 510 20.81 11.15 9.14
C ASN A 510 21.92 11.85 8.36
N ASP A 511 22.94 11.09 7.95
CA ASP A 511 24.12 11.63 7.27
C ASP A 511 24.45 10.80 6.04
N ALA A 512 24.20 11.35 4.85
CA ALA A 512 24.48 10.67 3.58
C ALA A 512 25.97 10.68 3.19
N GLY A 513 26.87 11.26 4.01
CA GLY A 513 28.31 11.00 4.00
C GLY A 513 29.08 11.36 2.71
N GLY A 514 28.43 11.95 1.71
CA GLY A 514 29.05 12.33 0.44
C GLY A 514 29.52 11.16 -0.43
N ALA A 515 29.05 9.93 -0.20
CA ALA A 515 29.29 8.83 -1.13
C ALA A 515 28.62 9.15 -2.49
N PHE A 516 29.31 8.88 -3.60
CA PHE A 516 28.77 9.12 -4.94
C PHE A 516 27.38 8.47 -5.07
N TYR A 517 26.36 9.27 -5.43
CA TYR A 517 24.94 8.89 -5.60
C TYR A 517 24.10 8.72 -4.33
N ASP A 518 24.59 9.17 -3.16
CA ASP A 518 23.80 9.23 -1.92
C ASP A 518 23.47 10.70 -1.58
N GLU A 519 22.56 11.31 -2.34
CA GLU A 519 22.04 12.67 -2.09
C GLU A 519 20.91 12.65 -1.05
N GLY A 520 20.48 13.82 -0.54
CA GLY A 520 19.33 13.90 0.36
C GLY A 520 19.59 13.31 1.74
N GLY A 521 20.17 14.11 2.65
CA GLY A 521 20.55 13.65 3.99
C GLY A 521 19.36 13.07 4.76
N GLY A 522 18.23 13.79 4.76
CA GLY A 522 16.97 13.26 5.27
C GLY A 522 16.21 12.44 4.23
N LEU A 523 15.92 13.03 3.07
CA LEU A 523 15.05 12.44 2.04
C LEU A 523 15.69 12.55 0.67
N TYR A 524 15.78 11.43 -0.06
CA TYR A 524 16.12 11.38 -1.47
C TYR A 524 14.95 10.84 -2.28
N LEU A 525 14.35 11.69 -3.11
CA LEU A 525 13.05 11.46 -3.75
C LEU A 525 13.18 11.41 -5.28
N TRP A 526 13.23 10.22 -5.86
CA TRP A 526 13.13 10.02 -7.32
C TRP A 526 11.67 10.04 -7.78
N GLY A 527 10.81 9.40 -7.01
CA GLY A 527 9.36 9.43 -7.16
C GLY A 527 8.70 10.72 -6.68
N ALA A 528 7.40 10.85 -6.91
CA ALA A 528 6.62 11.96 -6.34
C ALA A 528 6.52 11.82 -4.81
N ALA A 529 6.45 12.94 -4.10
CA ALA A 529 6.33 12.92 -2.64
C ALA A 529 5.37 13.98 -2.10
N VAL A 530 4.61 13.58 -1.08
CA VAL A 530 3.76 14.46 -0.27
C VAL A 530 4.23 14.36 1.17
N ILE A 531 4.68 15.49 1.71
CA ILE A 531 5.18 15.61 3.08
C ILE A 531 4.22 16.52 3.85
N SER A 532 3.58 15.99 4.89
CA SER A 532 2.61 16.73 5.69
C SER A 532 2.88 16.61 7.18
N ASN A 533 2.67 17.69 7.94
CA ASN A 533 2.80 17.70 9.40
C ASN A 533 4.13 17.12 9.92
N THR A 534 5.21 17.22 9.14
CA THR A 534 6.44 16.47 9.35
C THR A 534 7.62 17.40 9.63
N ALA A 535 8.55 16.95 10.48
CA ALA A 535 9.80 17.66 10.74
C ALA A 535 10.99 16.95 10.09
N VAL A 536 11.75 17.65 9.24
CA VAL A 536 13.00 17.17 8.64
C VAL A 536 14.15 18.03 9.15
N TYR A 537 15.00 17.49 10.02
CA TYR A 537 15.98 18.32 10.72
C TYR A 537 17.29 17.66 11.11
N ASN A 538 18.36 18.45 11.30
CA ASN A 538 19.69 17.94 11.66
C ASN A 538 20.21 16.83 10.73
N ASN A 539 19.81 16.84 9.46
CA ASN A 539 20.34 15.90 8.48
C ASN A 539 21.50 16.53 7.70
N GLN A 540 22.40 15.67 7.22
CA GLN A 540 23.58 16.06 6.45
C GLN A 540 23.63 15.33 5.11
N GLY A 541 23.93 16.05 4.03
CA GLY A 541 24.07 15.48 2.70
C GLY A 541 24.98 16.32 1.81
N GLN A 542 25.27 15.85 0.61
CA GLN A 542 26.01 16.67 -0.37
C GLN A 542 25.09 17.75 -0.97
N TYR A 543 23.95 17.29 -1.47
CA TYR A 543 22.88 18.07 -2.08
C TYR A 543 21.60 17.81 -1.29
N GLY A 544 20.84 18.84 -0.95
CA GLY A 544 19.60 18.65 -0.19
C GLY A 544 19.86 18.09 1.21
N GLY A 545 20.44 18.88 2.11
CA GLY A 545 20.79 18.42 3.46
C GLY A 545 19.59 17.78 4.17
N GLY A 546 18.43 18.44 4.10
CA GLY A 546 17.15 17.88 4.49
C GLY A 546 16.54 17.02 3.38
N ILE A 547 16.28 17.62 2.22
CA ILE A 547 15.53 16.99 1.13
C ILE A 547 16.24 17.23 -0.20
N TYR A 548 16.49 16.17 -0.96
CA TYR A 548 16.86 16.21 -2.37
C TYR A 548 15.76 15.57 -3.23
N ALA A 549 15.09 16.39 -4.05
CA ALA A 549 13.95 15.99 -4.85
C ALA A 549 14.25 16.00 -6.36
N VAL A 550 14.08 14.85 -6.99
CA VAL A 550 14.10 14.64 -8.44
C VAL A 550 12.69 14.43 -9.00
N GLY A 551 11.77 13.90 -8.19
CA GLY A 551 10.33 13.85 -8.50
C GLY A 551 9.53 15.02 -7.92
N ALA A 552 8.26 15.14 -8.30
CA ALA A 552 7.37 16.22 -7.84
C ALA A 552 7.24 16.23 -6.31
N LEU A 553 7.22 17.42 -5.70
CA LEU A 553 7.25 17.55 -4.25
C LEU A 553 6.19 18.52 -3.74
N THR A 554 5.37 18.04 -2.80
CA THR A 554 4.44 18.87 -2.03
C THR A 554 4.79 18.81 -0.55
N VAL A 555 4.92 19.97 0.10
CA VAL A 555 5.22 20.11 1.53
C VAL A 555 4.16 20.98 2.19
N THR A 556 3.46 20.44 3.20
CA THR A 556 2.39 21.14 3.92
C THR A 556 2.54 21.04 5.43
N ASN A 557 2.23 22.10 6.16
CA ASN A 557 2.21 22.12 7.64
C ASN A 557 3.50 21.57 8.29
N SER A 558 4.64 21.72 7.61
CA SER A 558 5.88 21.01 7.92
C SER A 558 7.03 21.96 8.28
N ALA A 559 8.06 21.43 8.93
CA ALA A 559 9.25 22.18 9.28
C ALA A 559 10.52 21.50 8.74
N ILE A 560 11.30 22.23 7.95
CA ILE A 560 12.60 21.77 7.43
C ILE A 560 13.67 22.66 8.04
N TYR A 561 14.45 22.16 9.01
CA TYR A 561 15.34 23.03 9.78
C TYR A 561 16.66 22.42 10.22
N ALA A 562 17.67 23.26 10.45
CA ALA A 562 18.99 22.84 10.94
C ALA A 562 19.65 21.72 10.12
N ASN A 563 19.29 21.58 8.84
CA ASN A 563 19.94 20.63 7.94
C ASN A 563 21.16 21.28 7.29
N THR A 564 22.15 20.47 6.93
CA THR A 564 23.41 20.94 6.34
C THR A 564 23.69 20.21 5.02
N ALA A 565 23.98 20.96 3.96
CA ALA A 565 24.47 20.42 2.70
C ALA A 565 25.90 20.89 2.43
N SER A 566 26.78 20.01 1.97
CA SER A 566 28.15 20.43 1.62
C SER A 566 28.21 21.22 0.31
N GLU A 567 27.19 21.17 -0.54
CA GLU A 567 27.13 21.89 -1.81
C GLU A 567 25.94 22.86 -1.86
N SER A 568 24.72 22.34 -1.97
CA SER A 568 23.54 23.18 -2.21
C SER A 568 22.27 22.71 -1.52
N GLY A 569 21.37 23.65 -1.24
CA GLY A 569 20.03 23.36 -0.69
C GLY A 569 20.11 22.73 0.68
N GLY A 570 20.54 23.49 1.69
CA GLY A 570 20.71 22.97 3.05
C GLY A 570 19.42 22.34 3.57
N GLY A 571 18.30 23.04 3.41
CA GLY A 571 16.97 22.52 3.70
C GLY A 571 16.44 21.65 2.56
N LEU A 572 16.33 22.23 1.37
CA LEU A 572 15.75 21.56 0.20
C LEU A 572 16.51 21.91 -1.07
N GLN A 573 16.83 20.88 -1.86
CA GLN A 573 17.23 21.03 -3.25
C GLN A 573 16.27 20.26 -4.17
N SER A 574 15.89 20.86 -5.29
CA SER A 574 15.10 20.23 -6.34
C SER A 574 15.79 20.28 -7.70
N SER A 575 15.90 19.13 -8.35
CA SER A 575 16.49 18.94 -9.68
C SER A 575 15.57 18.11 -10.58
N LEU A 576 14.28 18.45 -10.61
CA LEU A 576 13.23 17.79 -11.38
C LEU A 576 13.59 17.58 -12.85
N ILE A 577 13.76 16.32 -13.27
CA ILE A 577 14.00 15.98 -14.68
C ILE A 577 12.63 15.80 -15.36
N GLY A 578 12.27 16.71 -16.28
CA GLY A 578 11.05 16.57 -17.12
C GLY A 578 9.86 17.47 -16.79
N GLY A 579 10.00 18.51 -15.95
CA GLY A 579 8.99 19.57 -15.79
C GLY A 579 7.94 19.36 -14.69
N GLY A 580 8.35 18.93 -13.49
CA GLY A 580 7.45 18.81 -12.32
C GLY A 580 7.27 20.11 -11.52
N ALA A 581 6.56 20.01 -10.40
CA ALA A 581 6.28 21.13 -9.50
C ALA A 581 6.84 20.91 -8.09
N VAL A 582 7.24 22.03 -7.45
CA VAL A 582 7.55 22.11 -6.01
C VAL A 582 6.52 23.02 -5.36
N THR A 583 5.64 22.46 -4.53
CA THR A 583 4.62 23.22 -3.81
C THR A 583 4.90 23.19 -2.32
N ILE A 584 5.05 24.36 -1.70
CA ILE A 584 5.27 24.49 -0.26
C ILE A 584 4.18 25.40 0.31
N GLN A 585 3.46 24.89 1.31
CA GLN A 585 2.33 25.59 1.91
C GLN A 585 2.36 25.50 3.44
N ASN A 586 2.02 26.59 4.14
CA ASN A 586 1.92 26.61 5.61
C ASN A 586 3.13 25.96 6.30
N SER A 587 4.34 26.23 5.83
CA SER A 587 5.53 25.49 6.25
C SER A 587 6.67 26.43 6.57
N THR A 588 7.55 25.98 7.46
CA THR A 588 8.72 26.73 7.91
C THR A 588 10.00 26.06 7.40
N ILE A 589 10.86 26.82 6.73
CA ILE A 589 12.21 26.40 6.32
C ILE A 589 13.22 27.29 7.03
N SER A 590 13.93 26.77 8.03
CA SER A 590 14.72 27.63 8.91
C SER A 590 16.05 27.09 9.40
N GLY A 591 17.06 27.95 9.53
CA GLY A 591 18.32 27.58 10.16
C GLY A 591 19.13 26.51 9.40
N ASN A 592 18.85 26.28 8.12
CA ASN A 592 19.58 25.33 7.31
C ASN A 592 20.84 25.96 6.71
N GLN A 593 21.87 25.16 6.40
CA GLN A 593 23.17 25.64 5.93
C GLN A 593 23.62 24.90 4.66
N ALA A 594 24.15 25.62 3.66
CA ALA A 594 24.82 25.02 2.49
C ALA A 594 25.86 25.96 1.87
N ASN A 595 26.73 25.51 0.97
CA ASN A 595 27.60 26.45 0.24
C ASN A 595 26.80 27.37 -0.70
N THR A 596 25.69 26.85 -1.24
CA THR A 596 24.74 27.58 -2.10
C THR A 596 23.32 27.38 -1.59
N ALA A 597 22.61 28.47 -1.25
CA ALA A 597 21.22 28.43 -0.79
C ALA A 597 20.99 27.48 0.39
N GLY A 598 21.19 28.00 1.61
CA GLY A 598 20.90 27.26 2.83
C GLY A 598 19.44 26.77 2.90
N GLY A 599 18.47 27.57 2.44
CA GLY A 599 17.04 27.26 2.53
C GLY A 599 16.54 26.35 1.40
N LEU A 600 16.24 26.96 0.25
CA LEU A 600 15.63 26.32 -0.91
C LEU A 600 16.46 26.58 -2.17
N ASP A 601 16.82 25.52 -2.88
CA ASP A 601 17.52 25.57 -4.16
C ASP A 601 16.78 24.79 -5.25
N VAL A 602 16.46 25.43 -6.38
CA VAL A 602 15.77 24.77 -7.52
C VAL A 602 16.56 24.97 -8.80
N THR A 603 17.03 23.86 -9.38
CA THR A 603 18.05 23.89 -10.44
C THR A 603 17.55 23.50 -11.83
N ALA A 604 16.41 22.82 -11.95
CA ALA A 604 15.95 22.29 -13.23
C ALA A 604 14.99 23.25 -13.97
N ALA A 605 15.34 23.62 -15.20
CA ALA A 605 14.51 24.45 -16.07
C ALA A 605 13.15 23.79 -16.36
N GLY A 606 12.09 24.59 -16.44
CA GLY A 606 10.71 24.13 -16.61
C GLY A 606 10.01 23.72 -15.31
N THR A 607 10.71 23.78 -14.16
CA THR A 607 10.10 23.57 -12.84
C THR A 607 9.22 24.75 -12.45
N ALA A 608 8.01 24.46 -11.96
CA ALA A 608 7.13 25.44 -11.33
C ALA A 608 7.23 25.37 -9.80
N VAL A 609 7.48 26.49 -9.14
CA VAL A 609 7.55 26.60 -7.68
C VAL A 609 6.37 27.43 -7.17
N THR A 610 5.68 26.94 -6.14
CA THR A 610 4.60 27.66 -5.47
C THR A 610 4.88 27.75 -3.98
N LEU A 611 4.97 28.97 -3.45
CA LEU A 611 5.11 29.25 -2.02
C LEU A 611 3.86 29.99 -1.53
N ARG A 612 3.13 29.39 -0.58
CA ARG A 612 1.91 29.96 0.00
C ARG A 612 1.91 29.86 1.52
N HIS A 613 1.85 30.99 2.24
CA HIS A 613 1.93 30.96 3.71
C HIS A 613 3.20 30.24 4.21
N VAL A 614 4.35 30.54 3.60
CA VAL A 614 5.63 29.92 3.96
C VAL A 614 6.48 30.92 4.75
N THR A 615 7.26 30.43 5.71
CA THR A 615 8.30 31.22 6.38
C THR A 615 9.67 30.62 6.10
N ILE A 616 10.52 31.33 5.33
CA ILE A 616 11.90 30.94 5.03
C ILE A 616 12.85 31.88 5.76
N ALA A 617 13.47 31.42 6.84
CA ALA A 617 14.24 32.30 7.73
C ALA A 617 15.55 31.73 8.24
N SER A 618 16.52 32.60 8.54
CA SER A 618 17.77 32.21 9.22
C SER A 618 18.61 31.13 8.52
N ASN A 619 18.38 30.88 7.23
CA ASN A 619 19.17 29.92 6.46
C ASN A 619 20.49 30.58 6.01
N GLN A 620 21.59 29.83 6.00
CA GLN A 620 22.94 30.36 5.86
C GLN A 620 23.68 29.78 4.66
N THR A 621 24.51 30.61 4.03
CA THR A 621 25.57 30.13 3.16
C THR A 621 26.83 29.84 3.99
N ALA A 622 27.43 28.67 3.85
CA ALA A 622 28.64 28.28 4.59
C ALA A 622 29.90 28.98 4.05
N VAL A 623 29.88 29.39 2.78
CA VAL A 623 30.94 30.17 2.14
C VAL A 623 30.39 31.57 1.86
N GLY A 624 31.23 32.61 1.98
CA GLY A 624 30.89 34.01 1.67
C GLY A 624 30.73 34.27 0.16
N SER A 625 29.90 33.48 -0.50
CA SER A 625 29.60 33.53 -1.92
C SER A 625 28.47 34.52 -2.24
N ASN A 626 28.45 35.06 -3.47
CA ASN A 626 27.41 35.96 -4.00
C ASN A 626 26.08 35.22 -4.31
N VAL A 627 25.66 34.34 -3.41
CA VAL A 627 24.45 33.53 -3.53
C VAL A 627 23.56 33.75 -2.30
N PRO A 628 22.24 33.61 -2.44
CA PRO A 628 21.33 33.83 -1.33
C PRO A 628 21.44 32.68 -0.34
N GLY A 629 21.16 32.96 0.94
CA GLY A 629 20.92 31.91 1.94
C GLY A 629 19.49 31.40 1.91
N GLY A 630 18.53 32.21 1.46
CA GLY A 630 17.10 31.89 1.48
C GLY A 630 16.67 31.03 0.30
N VAL A 631 16.38 31.67 -0.84
CA VAL A 631 15.83 31.00 -2.04
C VAL A 631 16.69 31.26 -3.27
N ARG A 632 17.12 30.20 -3.96
CA ARG A 632 17.78 30.30 -5.26
C ARG A 632 17.01 29.53 -6.33
N LEU A 633 16.74 30.18 -7.45
CA LEU A 633 16.12 29.59 -8.62
C LEU A 633 17.03 29.72 -9.85
N ALA A 634 17.26 28.60 -10.54
CA ALA A 634 18.04 28.58 -11.77
C ALA A 634 17.27 29.18 -12.96
N LEU A 635 17.98 29.34 -14.09
CA LEU A 635 17.38 29.85 -15.33
C LEU A 635 16.27 28.91 -15.82
N GLY A 636 15.13 29.48 -16.20
CA GLY A 636 13.98 28.73 -16.71
C GLY A 636 13.08 28.12 -15.63
N VAL A 637 13.34 28.37 -14.34
CA VAL A 637 12.43 28.05 -13.24
C VAL A 637 11.43 29.20 -13.08
N SER A 638 10.14 28.89 -12.94
CA SER A 638 9.12 29.86 -12.58
C SER A 638 8.73 29.71 -11.11
N ALA A 639 8.43 30.82 -10.44
CA ALA A 639 8.01 30.79 -9.04
C ALA A 639 6.89 31.80 -8.77
N SER A 640 5.88 31.35 -8.04
CA SER A 640 4.81 32.19 -7.51
C SER A 640 4.89 32.26 -5.99
N LEU A 641 4.69 33.46 -5.44
CA LEU A 641 4.65 33.69 -3.99
C LEU A 641 3.35 34.38 -3.62
N VAL A 642 2.74 33.90 -2.55
CA VAL A 642 1.63 34.58 -1.90
C VAL A 642 1.73 34.40 -0.40
N ASN A 643 1.44 35.46 0.35
CA ASN A 643 1.40 35.39 1.81
C ASN A 643 2.68 34.79 2.43
N THR A 644 3.86 35.03 1.85
CA THR A 644 5.12 34.34 2.23
C THR A 644 6.14 35.30 2.83
N ILE A 645 6.84 34.86 3.88
CA ILE A 645 7.96 35.56 4.54
C ILE A 645 9.29 34.95 4.10
N ILE A 646 10.22 35.77 3.63
CA ILE A 646 11.62 35.38 3.37
C ILE A 646 12.54 36.40 4.06
N THR A 647 13.12 36.05 5.21
CA THR A 647 13.81 37.03 6.07
C THR A 647 15.03 36.47 6.79
N ALA A 648 15.98 37.34 7.14
CA ALA A 648 17.12 37.00 7.99
C ALA A 648 17.97 35.82 7.49
N ASN A 649 17.90 35.48 6.21
CA ASN A 649 18.78 34.49 5.61
C ASN A 649 20.15 35.13 5.34
N GLY A 650 21.23 34.42 5.66
CA GLY A 650 22.61 34.83 5.38
C GLY A 650 22.94 34.79 3.88
N GLY A 651 24.20 35.04 3.53
CA GLY A 651 24.63 35.16 2.13
C GLY A 651 24.46 36.58 1.59
N SER A 652 24.44 36.74 0.26
CA SER A 652 24.39 38.06 -0.38
C SER A 652 22.99 38.68 -0.45
N SER A 653 21.94 37.87 -0.33
CA SER A 653 20.55 38.29 -0.49
C SER A 653 19.55 37.26 0.08
N GLN A 654 18.30 37.65 0.26
CA GLN A 654 17.21 36.72 0.61
C GLN A 654 16.86 35.78 -0.55
N CYS A 655 16.79 36.33 -1.76
CA CYS A 655 16.44 35.62 -2.97
C CYS A 655 17.47 35.85 -4.09
N TYR A 656 17.56 34.87 -4.99
CA TYR A 656 18.20 35.03 -6.29
C TYR A 656 17.41 34.21 -7.32
N SER A 657 17.06 34.84 -8.43
CA SER A 657 16.45 34.16 -9.56
C SER A 657 16.84 34.85 -10.87
N ASN A 658 17.04 34.05 -11.92
CA ASN A 658 17.26 34.57 -13.28
C ASN A 658 15.94 34.95 -13.98
N ALA A 659 14.79 34.67 -13.36
CA ALA A 659 13.46 35.12 -13.77
C ALA A 659 12.76 35.79 -12.58
N ALA A 660 11.97 36.84 -12.81
CA ALA A 660 11.27 37.51 -11.71
C ALA A 660 10.28 36.55 -11.02
N PHE A 661 10.24 36.58 -9.69
CA PHE A 661 9.19 35.94 -8.93
C PHE A 661 7.84 36.58 -9.27
N THR A 662 6.82 35.76 -9.47
CA THR A 662 5.44 36.24 -9.66
C THR A 662 4.80 36.40 -8.29
N SER A 663 4.74 37.63 -7.79
CA SER A 663 4.02 37.94 -6.55
C SER A 663 2.52 37.99 -6.80
N LEU A 664 1.75 37.25 -6.00
CA LEU A 664 0.29 37.36 -5.90
C LEU A 664 -0.13 38.19 -4.67
N GLY A 665 0.80 38.92 -4.05
CA GLY A 665 0.53 39.82 -2.93
C GLY A 665 0.67 39.22 -1.54
N GLY A 666 0.77 40.10 -0.55
CA GLY A 666 0.90 39.76 0.86
C GLY A 666 2.25 39.13 1.19
N ASN A 667 3.32 39.36 0.41
CA ASN A 667 4.63 38.78 0.70
C ASN A 667 5.51 39.77 1.47
N LEU A 668 6.45 39.26 2.28
CA LEU A 668 7.39 40.08 3.05
C LEU A 668 8.82 39.56 2.87
N SER A 669 9.74 40.47 2.56
CA SER A 669 11.18 40.16 2.50
C SER A 669 12.00 41.19 3.25
N SER A 670 13.05 40.77 3.94
CA SER A 670 13.96 41.68 4.67
C SER A 670 14.91 42.46 3.77
N ASP A 671 14.89 42.21 2.46
CA ASP A 671 15.54 43.02 1.43
C ASP A 671 14.69 43.05 0.14
N SER A 672 15.16 43.78 -0.88
CA SER A 672 14.50 43.93 -2.18
C SER A 672 14.79 42.80 -3.18
N SER A 673 15.58 41.79 -2.81
CA SER A 673 16.15 40.82 -3.76
C SER A 673 15.13 39.84 -4.36
N CYS A 674 13.99 39.65 -3.69
CA CYS A 674 12.91 38.80 -4.16
C CYS A 674 12.03 39.48 -5.24
N GLY A 675 12.25 40.75 -5.57
CA GLY A 675 11.53 41.44 -6.65
C GLY A 675 10.03 41.60 -6.37
N LEU A 676 9.65 41.73 -5.10
CA LEU A 676 8.26 41.90 -4.68
C LEU A 676 7.71 43.25 -5.17
N THR A 677 6.65 43.22 -5.97
CA THR A 677 6.12 44.41 -6.68
C THR A 677 4.61 44.57 -6.56
N HIS A 678 3.92 43.62 -5.91
CA HIS A 678 2.48 43.75 -5.68
C HIS A 678 2.23 44.81 -4.59
N SER A 679 1.08 45.50 -4.65
CA SER A 679 0.79 46.64 -3.75
C SER A 679 0.64 46.26 -2.28
N SER A 680 0.36 44.99 -1.99
CA SER A 680 0.28 44.44 -0.63
C SER A 680 1.57 43.74 -0.19
N ASP A 681 2.63 43.79 -0.99
CA ASP A 681 3.94 43.26 -0.58
C ASP A 681 4.70 44.26 0.30
N GLN A 682 5.63 43.72 1.09
CA GLN A 682 6.50 44.44 2.01
C GLN A 682 7.98 44.06 1.77
N PRO A 683 8.61 44.58 0.70
CA PRO A 683 10.06 44.45 0.51
C PRO A 683 10.84 45.30 1.52
N ASP A 684 12.12 44.99 1.74
CA ASP A 684 13.02 45.71 2.66
C ASP A 684 12.46 45.87 4.09
N THR A 685 11.69 44.90 4.57
CA THR A 685 10.94 44.97 5.83
C THR A 685 11.33 43.82 6.75
N ASP A 686 11.69 44.12 8.01
CA ASP A 686 11.92 43.10 9.03
C ASP A 686 10.58 42.51 9.50
N ALA A 687 10.46 41.18 9.42
CA ALA A 687 9.28 40.44 9.83
C ALA A 687 9.08 40.40 11.35
N LEU A 688 10.10 40.72 12.15
CA LEU A 688 10.07 40.62 13.62
C LEU A 688 9.64 39.22 14.08
N LEU A 689 10.41 38.21 13.69
CA LEU A 689 10.16 36.82 14.06
C LEU A 689 10.75 36.49 15.44
N GLY A 690 10.03 35.69 16.22
CA GLY A 690 10.55 35.01 17.40
C GLY A 690 11.50 33.85 17.02
N PRO A 691 12.17 33.22 18.00
CA PRO A 691 13.02 32.05 17.72
C PRO A 691 12.23 30.88 17.11
N LEU A 692 12.91 30.03 16.35
CA LEU A 692 12.34 28.75 15.91
C LEU A 692 12.19 27.84 17.12
N GLN A 693 10.95 27.52 17.48
CA GLN A 693 10.68 26.69 18.65
C GLN A 693 9.30 26.03 18.54
N ASN A 694 8.95 25.23 19.55
CA ASN A 694 7.59 24.73 19.69
C ASN A 694 6.65 25.87 20.14
N ASN A 695 5.90 26.45 19.19
CA ASN A 695 4.84 27.42 19.47
C ASN A 695 3.44 26.79 19.35
N GLY A 696 3.32 25.47 19.57
CA GLY A 696 2.12 24.67 19.35
C GLY A 696 2.12 23.95 17.99
N GLY A 697 1.17 23.03 17.82
CA GLY A 697 1.08 22.17 16.62
C GLY A 697 2.10 21.03 16.59
N ASN A 698 2.21 20.35 15.45
CA ASN A 698 3.04 19.15 15.28
C ASN A 698 4.51 19.46 14.93
N THR A 699 4.81 20.66 14.47
CA THR A 699 6.13 21.06 13.95
C THR A 699 6.52 22.46 14.44
N PHE A 700 7.83 22.77 14.45
CA PHE A 700 8.31 24.06 14.94
C PHE A 700 8.00 25.19 13.95
N THR A 701 7.73 26.38 14.50
CA THR A 701 7.40 27.60 13.77
C THR A 701 8.18 28.79 14.31
N HIS A 702 8.18 29.89 13.57
CA HIS A 702 8.54 31.21 14.09
C HIS A 702 7.26 31.96 14.45
N ALA A 703 7.07 32.31 15.72
CA ALA A 703 5.98 33.18 16.13
C ALA A 703 6.23 34.62 15.63
N LEU A 704 5.16 35.35 15.30
CA LEU A 704 5.25 36.78 15.01
C LEU A 704 5.33 37.55 16.32
N LEU A 705 6.36 38.40 16.49
CA LEU A 705 6.51 39.22 17.69
C LEU A 705 5.52 40.40 17.68
N SER A 706 5.30 40.97 18.87
CA SER A 706 4.47 42.17 19.01
C SER A 706 4.97 43.30 18.10
N GLY A 707 4.07 43.87 17.30
CA GLY A 707 4.40 44.90 16.32
C GLY A 707 4.94 44.37 14.99
N SER A 708 4.96 43.05 14.78
CA SER A 708 5.34 42.46 13.49
C SER A 708 4.48 43.02 12.36
N PRO A 709 5.10 43.48 11.26
CA PRO A 709 4.37 44.01 10.11
C PRO A 709 3.72 42.89 9.25
N ALA A 710 3.96 41.63 9.59
CA ALA A 710 3.29 40.47 8.99
C ALA A 710 1.89 40.22 9.57
N VAL A 711 1.55 40.80 10.73
CA VAL A 711 0.25 40.63 11.39
C VAL A 711 -0.84 41.36 10.60
N ASP A 712 -1.96 40.68 10.35
CA ASP A 712 -3.13 41.15 9.60
C ASP A 712 -2.81 41.68 8.18
N ALA A 713 -1.70 41.24 7.59
CA ALA A 713 -1.15 41.86 6.38
C ALA A 713 -1.18 40.96 5.13
N ALA A 714 -1.70 39.73 5.23
CA ALA A 714 -1.76 38.84 4.09
C ALA A 714 -2.81 39.28 3.05
N ASN A 715 -2.63 38.82 1.81
CA ASN A 715 -3.66 38.90 0.78
C ASN A 715 -4.84 37.99 1.15
N GLY A 716 -5.95 38.62 1.54
CA GLY A 716 -7.21 37.98 1.93
C GLY A 716 -7.78 37.00 0.90
N ALA A 717 -7.58 37.22 -0.40
CA ALA A 717 -8.05 36.33 -1.45
C ALA A 717 -7.35 34.97 -1.46
N HIS A 718 -6.21 34.87 -0.78
CA HIS A 718 -5.38 33.66 -0.71
C HIS A 718 -5.15 33.15 0.71
N CYS A 719 -5.89 33.63 1.70
CA CYS A 719 -5.86 33.07 3.06
C CYS A 719 -6.20 31.57 3.04
N LEU A 720 -5.50 30.80 3.87
CA LEU A 720 -5.83 29.41 4.17
C LEU A 720 -6.73 29.35 5.42
N GLY A 721 -7.44 28.24 5.62
CA GLY A 721 -8.33 28.08 6.78
C GLY A 721 -7.61 27.93 8.12
N THR A 722 -6.35 27.47 8.10
CA THR A 722 -5.51 27.29 9.28
C THR A 722 -4.05 27.65 8.99
N ASP A 723 -3.26 27.91 10.02
CA ASP A 723 -1.80 28.04 9.94
C ASP A 723 -1.08 26.69 10.08
N GLN A 724 0.27 26.69 10.08
CA GLN A 724 1.07 25.47 10.20
C GLN A 724 0.74 24.64 11.45
N ARG A 725 0.29 25.28 12.53
CA ARG A 725 -0.01 24.64 13.81
C ARG A 725 -1.41 24.04 13.84
N GLY A 726 -2.24 24.36 12.84
CA GLY A 726 -3.67 24.06 12.83
C GLY A 726 -4.53 25.14 13.48
N THR A 727 -3.96 26.30 13.82
CA THR A 727 -4.71 27.44 14.38
C THR A 727 -5.56 28.07 13.29
N ALA A 728 -6.84 28.33 13.56
CA ALA A 728 -7.76 28.92 12.58
C ALA A 728 -7.32 30.31 12.13
N ARG A 729 -7.55 30.62 10.84
CA ARG A 729 -7.33 31.93 10.25
C ARG A 729 -8.66 32.52 9.72
N PRO A 730 -8.80 33.85 9.67
CA PRO A 730 -7.96 34.83 10.36
C PRO A 730 -8.21 34.83 11.88
N PHE A 731 -7.18 35.13 12.67
CA PHE A 731 -7.33 35.57 14.06
C PHE A 731 -7.14 37.08 14.11
N GLY A 732 -8.26 37.81 14.10
CA GLY A 732 -8.24 39.27 14.00
C GLY A 732 -8.88 39.75 12.69
N PRO A 733 -8.60 41.01 12.29
CA PRO A 733 -9.12 41.62 11.08
C PRO A 733 -8.77 40.92 9.76
N ALA A 734 -7.59 40.30 9.64
CA ALA A 734 -7.12 39.61 8.44
C ALA A 734 -6.19 38.46 8.81
N CYS A 735 -5.80 37.62 7.84
CA CYS A 735 -4.81 36.58 8.13
C CYS A 735 -3.39 37.14 8.07
N ASP A 736 -2.46 36.45 8.70
CA ASP A 736 -1.07 36.86 8.77
C ASP A 736 -0.24 36.34 7.59
N ILE A 737 0.79 37.10 7.24
CA ILE A 737 1.80 36.67 6.28
C ILE A 737 2.65 35.55 6.91
N GLY A 738 2.96 34.51 6.13
CA GLY A 738 3.82 33.40 6.53
C GLY A 738 3.07 32.24 7.16
N ALA A 739 3.84 31.32 7.75
CA ALA A 739 3.35 30.02 8.23
C ALA A 739 2.62 30.07 9.58
N TYR A 740 2.65 31.19 10.28
CA TYR A 740 2.13 31.38 11.63
C TYR A 740 1.00 32.42 11.63
N GLU A 741 -0.01 32.22 12.47
CA GLU A 741 -1.07 33.20 12.78
C GLU A 741 -0.96 33.69 14.24
N ALA A 742 -0.84 34.99 14.45
CA ALA A 742 -0.80 35.63 15.75
C ALA A 742 -2.17 35.56 16.43
N ASP A 743 -2.27 34.72 17.46
CA ASP A 743 -3.49 34.44 18.22
C ASP A 743 -3.58 35.22 19.55
N GLY A 744 -2.73 36.24 19.73
CA GLY A 744 -2.63 37.02 20.97
C GLY A 744 -2.03 36.26 22.16
N SER A 745 -1.60 35.00 21.98
CA SER A 745 -0.81 34.31 23.00
C SER A 745 0.63 34.84 22.99
N GLU A 746 1.19 35.16 24.16
CA GLU A 746 2.62 35.43 24.23
C GLU A 746 3.38 34.14 23.91
N PRO A 747 4.36 34.16 23.00
CA PRO A 747 5.18 32.99 22.73
C PRO A 747 5.83 32.53 24.05
N PRO A 748 5.89 31.21 24.33
CA PRO A 748 6.49 30.71 25.56
C PRO A 748 7.88 31.33 25.77
N PRO A 749 8.24 31.78 26.99
CA PRO A 749 9.57 32.31 27.25
C PRO A 749 10.60 31.29 26.78
N GLY A 750 11.39 31.67 25.78
CA GLY A 750 12.30 30.74 25.11
C GLY A 750 13.14 30.00 26.14
N ALA A 751 12.93 28.70 26.27
CA ALA A 751 13.90 27.86 26.92
C ALA A 751 15.19 28.05 26.13
N GLN A 752 16.23 28.60 26.76
CA GLN A 752 17.56 28.69 26.17
C GLN A 752 18.11 27.27 25.93
N TYR A 753 17.60 26.58 24.90
CA TYR A 753 18.32 25.50 24.29
C TYR A 753 19.47 26.15 23.55
N ARG A 754 20.63 26.17 24.21
CA ARG A 754 21.90 26.48 23.59
C ARG A 754 21.96 25.67 22.30
N VAL A 755 21.89 26.36 21.16
CA VAL A 755 22.35 25.81 19.90
C VAL A 755 23.80 25.43 20.17
N TYR A 756 24.06 24.13 20.33
CA TYR A 756 25.41 23.61 20.29
C TYR A 756 25.88 23.84 18.86
N LEU A 757 26.48 25.01 18.59
CA LEU A 757 27.48 25.10 17.54
C LEU A 757 28.50 24.00 17.85
N PRO A 758 28.75 23.05 16.93
CA PRO A 758 29.88 22.16 17.10
C PRO A 758 31.12 23.05 17.21
N MET A 759 31.78 23.03 18.37
CA MET A 759 33.15 23.50 18.46
C MET A 759 33.94 22.68 17.43
N LEU A 760 34.38 23.32 16.35
CA LEU A 760 35.55 22.86 15.62
C LEU A 760 36.70 22.74 16.61
N ILE A 761 37.04 21.53 17.00
CA ILE A 761 38.40 21.23 17.43
C ILE A 761 39.23 21.26 16.12
N ARG A 762 40.26 22.10 16.12
CA ARG A 762 41.23 22.25 15.03
C ARG A 762 41.82 20.93 14.57
#